data_AF-A0A833UW55-F1
#
_entry.id   AF-A0A833UW55-F1
#
_cell.length_a   1.000
_cell.length_b   1.000
_cell.length_c   1.000
_cell.angle_alpha   90.00
_cell.angle_beta   90.00
_cell.angle_gamma   90.00
#
_symmetry.space_group_name_H-M   'P 1'
#
loop_
_entity.id
_entity.type
_entity.pdbx_description
1 polymer ?
#
loop_
_entity_poly.entity_id
_entity_poly.type
_entity_poly.pdbx_seq_one_letter_code
_entity_poly.pdbx_strand_id
1 'polypeptide(L)'
;MFKAEKVLWGEGLFLRPQHFQLQDTYQEQRLNHTVRSTIPYPYGIKNLRFDETQLGTHVLALEHIDMIWQDGEIYQAPAKDLLPQPILLDELNLRGEMLIYLALPILQPNKKNISDDQDKQPARYHSYLNETHDLFTDATPAEITFLRRRTEFKLFDIQADPNQDLDGFLYLAIGKIKRHSSGNFEIDSKYIPPILHIQSNETLLANLKRTLNVVRAKIKMIQTNNRENEQKLIEFRSGDIVSFWLVNALNTAHATLNHLLQNPQIHPEKLFFELLRLTGSLLTFSTAYEVEHLPQYQHHNLQDSFTQLDKILRELLDTIISSRYISIALKEIRPSYWVGSLETDKITKESRLYIAVSSGMMQTHELIQIVPLRFKVGNTVDVEQRVVAALPAIPIHHLVQIPTAIPVRSGVSYFEIEPHHEMYQRMLDSETICIYVPAGFQDISIELIDLLHDGFYIVFLLRNQYVPENADRFKEKILDLLNRFEHQAKKLQFSAEDIQDSKYAYCALLDETIVTQQDPSFFNLQNHWLISPLQLTLFGSQLAGYRFFEFLEQIRARGKERLASLEVYHYCLLLGFQGKYRIESIESLNHLVARVGDEIDYLKGKKAAFSPFAALPDQIKNIIHKELPFVWILIFLLLFAVLAFAGLKIMLNKNENASLAKFNNVIAAPSEQAHITILLP
;
A
#
# COMPACT_ATOMS: atom_id res chain seq x y z
N MET A 1 22.10 14.99 -33.07
CA MET A 1 23.25 14.19 -32.58
C MET A 1 23.98 13.62 -33.79
N PHE A 2 25.31 13.75 -33.84
CA PHE A 2 26.14 13.19 -34.90
C PHE A 2 25.92 11.67 -35.02
N LYS A 3 25.97 11.10 -36.22
CA LYS A 3 25.87 9.66 -36.48
C LYS A 3 27.10 9.22 -37.24
N ALA A 4 27.95 8.43 -36.61
CA ALA A 4 29.15 7.90 -37.23
C ALA A 4 28.80 6.63 -38.02
N GLU A 5 29.35 6.53 -39.22
CA GLU A 5 29.23 5.34 -40.06
C GLU A 5 30.47 4.45 -39.91
N LYS A 6 30.32 3.17 -40.26
CA LYS A 6 31.41 2.21 -40.18
C LYS A 6 32.49 2.54 -41.21
N VAL A 7 33.72 2.71 -40.77
CA VAL A 7 34.87 2.99 -41.65
C VAL A 7 35.26 1.74 -42.45
N LEU A 8 35.46 1.91 -43.76
CA LEU A 8 36.02 0.88 -44.64
C LEU A 8 37.55 0.98 -44.65
N TRP A 9 38.22 -0.05 -44.13
CA TRP A 9 39.68 -0.16 -44.16
C TRP A 9 40.11 -0.94 -45.41
N GLY A 10 40.50 -0.21 -46.45
CA GLY A 10 41.01 -0.76 -47.71
C GLY A 10 42.54 -0.72 -47.79
N GLU A 11 43.11 -1.56 -48.67
CA GLU A 11 44.54 -1.55 -48.97
C GLU A 11 44.96 -0.21 -49.61
N GLY A 12 46.12 0.33 -49.22
CA GLY A 12 46.66 1.58 -49.77
C GLY A 12 45.97 2.87 -49.26
N LEU A 13 45.07 2.78 -48.27
CA LEU A 13 44.42 3.94 -47.66
C LEU A 13 45.42 4.82 -46.88
N PHE A 14 45.45 6.12 -47.18
CA PHE A 14 46.20 7.10 -46.39
C PHE A 14 45.46 7.44 -45.09
N LEU A 15 46.09 7.19 -43.94
CA LEU A 15 45.54 7.48 -42.62
C LEU A 15 45.34 8.99 -42.42
N ARG A 16 44.22 9.34 -41.80
CA ARG A 16 43.83 10.72 -41.45
C ARG A 16 43.11 10.72 -40.10
N PRO A 17 43.12 11.81 -39.32
CA PRO A 17 42.45 11.88 -38.02
C PRO A 17 40.97 11.47 -38.07
N GLN A 18 40.27 11.79 -39.16
CA GLN A 18 38.85 11.49 -39.34
C GLN A 18 38.56 9.98 -39.30
N HIS A 19 39.49 9.13 -39.78
CA HIS A 19 39.29 7.67 -39.74
C HIS A 19 39.21 7.18 -38.30
N PHE A 20 40.09 7.66 -37.43
CA PHE A 20 40.11 7.29 -36.02
C PHE A 20 38.93 7.89 -35.26
N GLN A 21 38.61 9.16 -35.51
CA GLN A 21 37.46 9.84 -34.89
C GLN A 21 36.14 9.15 -35.23
N LEU A 22 35.90 8.83 -36.51
CA LEU A 22 34.69 8.12 -36.93
C LEU A 22 34.63 6.69 -36.38
N GLN A 23 35.76 5.99 -36.40
CA GLN A 23 35.84 4.63 -35.86
C GLN A 23 35.51 4.60 -34.37
N ASP A 24 36.08 5.53 -33.59
CA ASP A 24 35.85 5.63 -32.15
C ASP A 24 34.39 5.97 -31.85
N THR A 25 33.87 7.04 -32.45
CA THR A 25 32.47 7.44 -32.29
C THR A 25 31.49 6.34 -32.74
N TYR A 26 31.81 5.57 -33.79
CA TYR A 26 30.97 4.44 -34.21
C TYR A 26 30.89 3.36 -33.12
N GLN A 27 31.99 3.04 -32.45
CA GLN A 27 31.98 2.06 -31.36
C GLN A 27 31.21 2.58 -30.15
N GLU A 28 31.45 3.83 -29.75
CA GLU A 28 30.73 4.48 -28.64
C GLU A 28 29.22 4.52 -28.90
N GLN A 29 28.82 4.89 -30.11
CA GLN A 29 27.41 4.93 -30.52
C GLN A 29 26.77 3.55 -30.48
N ARG A 30 27.47 2.52 -30.96
CA ARG A 30 26.96 1.15 -30.96
C ARG A 30 26.78 0.63 -29.52
N LEU A 31 27.74 0.92 -28.64
CA LEU A 31 27.65 0.58 -27.21
C LEU A 31 26.46 1.29 -26.56
N ASN A 32 26.37 2.61 -26.71
CA ASN A 32 25.28 3.41 -26.16
C ASN A 32 23.91 2.98 -26.70
N HIS A 33 23.83 2.63 -27.99
CA HIS A 33 22.61 2.07 -28.59
C HIS A 33 22.21 0.77 -27.91
N THR A 34 23.15 -0.15 -27.69
CA THR A 34 22.89 -1.43 -27.02
C THR A 34 22.43 -1.22 -25.58
N VAL A 35 23.03 -0.30 -24.83
CA VAL A 35 22.62 0.02 -23.45
C VAL A 35 21.22 0.63 -23.40
N ARG A 36 20.89 1.56 -24.31
CA ARG A 36 19.53 2.13 -24.40
C ARG A 36 18.46 1.12 -24.78
N SER A 37 18.84 0.05 -25.48
CA SER A 37 17.91 -1.03 -25.82
C SER A 37 17.63 -1.95 -24.63
N THR A 38 18.44 -1.94 -23.57
CA THR A 38 18.29 -2.86 -22.44
C THR A 38 17.77 -2.20 -21.16
N ILE A 39 18.05 -0.91 -20.95
CA ILE A 39 17.71 -0.21 -19.70
C ILE A 39 17.04 1.14 -20.02
N PRO A 40 15.90 1.48 -19.40
CA PRO A 40 15.30 2.80 -19.54
C PRO A 40 16.14 3.87 -18.82
N TYR A 41 16.27 5.04 -19.43
CA TYR A 41 17.02 6.18 -18.88
C TYR A 41 18.46 5.82 -18.44
N PRO A 42 19.34 5.32 -19.33
CA PRO A 42 20.70 4.91 -18.96
C PRO A 42 21.66 6.11 -18.82
N TYR A 43 21.19 7.21 -18.23
CA TYR A 43 21.93 8.44 -18.01
C TYR A 43 21.55 9.02 -16.65
N GLY A 44 22.30 10.03 -16.18
CA GLY A 44 22.11 10.66 -14.89
C GLY A 44 23.35 10.59 -14.01
N ILE A 45 23.18 11.00 -12.77
CA ILE A 45 24.25 11.22 -11.80
C ILE A 45 24.54 9.93 -11.03
N LYS A 46 25.82 9.55 -10.97
CA LYS A 46 26.31 8.43 -10.16
C LYS A 46 26.95 8.89 -8.86
N ASN A 47 27.66 10.01 -8.87
CA ASN A 47 28.20 10.66 -7.68
C ASN A 47 28.26 12.17 -7.91
N LEU A 48 27.92 12.96 -6.90
CA LEU A 48 27.96 14.42 -6.95
C LEU A 48 28.28 14.97 -5.56
N ARG A 49 29.27 15.86 -5.49
CA ARG A 49 29.62 16.59 -4.28
C ARG A 49 29.88 18.06 -4.60
N PHE A 50 29.14 18.92 -3.94
CA PHE A 50 29.38 20.36 -3.95
C PHE A 50 30.48 20.71 -2.96
N ASP A 51 31.23 21.77 -3.25
CA ASP A 51 32.21 22.31 -2.32
C ASP A 51 31.50 23.22 -1.30
N GLU A 52 31.19 22.67 -0.13
CA GLU A 52 30.53 23.41 0.96
C GLU A 52 31.40 24.54 1.51
N THR A 53 32.73 24.42 1.44
CA THR A 53 33.65 25.45 1.93
C THR A 53 33.60 26.70 1.05
N GLN A 54 33.60 26.51 -0.27
CA GLN A 54 33.43 27.60 -1.23
C GLN A 54 32.01 28.18 -1.20
N LEU A 55 31.00 27.34 -0.98
CA LEU A 55 29.62 27.80 -0.82
C LEU A 55 29.47 28.77 0.37
N GLY A 56 30.19 28.52 1.47
CA GLY A 56 30.29 29.43 2.62
C GLY A 56 30.87 30.81 2.28
N THR A 57 31.65 30.90 1.20
CA THR A 57 32.16 32.16 0.63
C THR A 57 31.34 32.66 -0.57
N HIS A 58 30.09 32.19 -0.69
CA HIS A 58 29.15 32.55 -1.76
C HIS A 58 29.61 32.12 -3.17
N VAL A 59 30.47 31.11 -3.27
CA VAL A 59 30.96 30.56 -4.54
C VAL A 59 30.35 29.17 -4.75
N LEU A 60 29.63 28.98 -5.84
CA LEU A 60 29.14 27.67 -6.27
C LEU A 60 30.24 26.91 -7.01
N ALA A 61 30.69 25.81 -6.43
CA ALA A 61 31.69 24.92 -7.02
C ALA A 61 31.36 23.44 -6.76
N LEU A 62 31.91 22.54 -7.59
CA LEU A 62 31.88 21.10 -7.36
C LEU A 62 33.24 20.63 -6.86
N GLU A 63 33.22 19.72 -5.89
CA GLU A 63 34.40 18.96 -5.48
C GLU A 63 34.57 17.73 -6.41
N HIS A 64 33.47 17.06 -6.73
CA HIS A 64 33.48 15.82 -7.49
C HIS A 64 32.17 15.57 -8.25
N ILE A 65 32.28 14.99 -9.45
CA ILE A 65 31.14 14.50 -10.23
C ILE A 65 31.49 13.29 -11.10
N ASP A 66 30.61 12.29 -11.07
CA ASP A 66 30.60 11.10 -11.93
C ASP A 66 29.18 10.94 -12.48
N MET A 67 29.01 11.07 -13.79
CA MET A 67 27.69 11.01 -14.43
C MET A 67 27.77 10.52 -15.88
N ILE A 68 26.62 10.11 -16.41
CA ILE A 68 26.44 9.76 -17.82
C ILE A 68 25.43 10.73 -18.44
N TRP A 69 25.74 11.28 -19.61
CA TRP A 69 24.90 12.21 -20.35
C TRP A 69 23.83 11.50 -21.19
N GLN A 70 22.81 12.25 -21.64
CA GLN A 70 21.73 11.73 -22.49
C GLN A 70 22.20 11.30 -23.89
N ASP A 71 23.48 11.44 -24.22
CA ASP A 71 24.12 10.93 -25.42
C ASP A 71 25.07 9.75 -25.16
N GLY A 72 25.13 9.27 -23.92
CA GLY A 72 25.95 8.12 -23.50
C GLY A 72 27.35 8.49 -23.01
N GLU A 73 27.71 9.78 -23.04
CA GLU A 73 29.04 10.19 -22.64
C GLU A 73 29.25 10.24 -21.13
N ILE A 74 30.43 9.77 -20.72
CA ILE A 74 30.80 9.59 -19.33
C ILE A 74 31.62 10.79 -18.89
N TYR A 75 31.11 11.55 -17.92
CA TYR A 75 31.79 12.73 -17.38
C TYR A 75 32.26 12.46 -15.95
N GLN A 76 33.58 12.51 -15.74
CA GLN A 76 34.26 12.15 -14.49
C GLN A 76 35.27 13.22 -14.10
N ALA A 77 34.86 14.19 -13.28
CA ALA A 77 35.72 15.29 -12.84
C ALA A 77 35.93 15.23 -11.30
N PRO A 78 37.15 15.47 -10.79
CA PRO A 78 38.38 15.86 -11.50
C PRO A 78 39.21 14.69 -12.07
N ALA A 79 38.70 13.46 -12.06
CA ALA A 79 39.50 12.27 -12.35
C ALA A 79 40.02 12.19 -13.80
N LYS A 80 39.17 12.47 -14.79
CA LYS A 80 39.51 12.47 -16.23
C LYS A 80 39.16 13.80 -16.89
N ASP A 81 38.16 14.50 -16.35
CA ASP A 81 37.57 15.69 -16.91
C ASP A 81 37.76 16.91 -16.00
N LEU A 82 37.50 18.10 -16.53
CA LEU A 82 37.57 19.36 -15.79
C LEU A 82 36.27 19.62 -15.04
N LEU A 83 36.38 20.07 -13.79
CA LEU A 83 35.25 20.62 -13.04
C LEU A 83 34.71 21.90 -13.71
N PRO A 84 33.40 22.19 -13.59
CA PRO A 84 32.83 23.44 -14.07
C PRO A 84 33.53 24.65 -13.43
N GLN A 85 33.57 25.78 -14.13
CA GLN A 85 34.10 27.00 -13.55
C GLN A 85 33.23 27.44 -12.36
N PRO A 86 33.83 27.76 -11.20
CA PRO A 86 33.07 28.28 -10.06
C PRO A 86 32.32 29.56 -10.40
N ILE A 87 31.13 29.74 -9.83
CA ILE A 87 30.30 30.93 -10.04
C ILE A 87 30.16 31.69 -8.72
N LEU A 88 30.41 33.00 -8.74
CA LEU A 88 30.12 33.88 -7.62
C LEU A 88 28.62 34.19 -7.57
N LEU A 89 27.93 33.73 -6.53
CA LEU A 89 26.47 33.79 -6.41
C LEU A 89 25.93 35.19 -6.13
N ASP A 90 26.73 36.05 -5.49
CA ASP A 90 26.31 37.42 -5.14
C ASP A 90 26.04 38.28 -6.38
N GLU A 91 26.68 37.98 -7.51
CA GLU A 91 26.48 38.71 -8.77
C GLU A 91 25.16 38.36 -9.45
N LEU A 92 24.54 37.22 -9.09
CA LEU A 92 23.38 36.67 -9.79
C LEU A 92 22.02 37.19 -9.32
N ASN A 93 21.97 38.17 -8.41
CA ASN A 93 20.72 38.80 -7.92
C ASN A 93 19.58 37.79 -7.64
N LEU A 94 19.90 36.70 -6.92
CA LEU A 94 18.98 35.57 -6.77
C LEU A 94 17.65 35.98 -6.11
N ARG A 95 16.51 35.69 -6.77
CA ARG A 95 15.16 35.92 -6.26
C ARG A 95 14.53 34.60 -5.81
N GLY A 96 14.83 34.17 -4.59
CA GLY A 96 14.24 32.95 -4.01
C GLY A 96 15.05 31.69 -4.30
N GLU A 97 14.35 30.60 -4.63
CA GLU A 97 14.95 29.28 -4.90
C GLU A 97 15.25 29.13 -6.38
N MET A 98 16.42 28.58 -6.71
CA MET A 98 16.84 28.32 -8.09
C MET A 98 17.26 26.87 -8.30
N LEU A 99 17.11 26.41 -9.53
CA LEU A 99 17.63 25.14 -10.00
C LEU A 99 19.03 25.34 -10.57
N ILE A 100 19.97 24.50 -10.11
CA ILE A 100 21.32 24.41 -10.64
C ILE A 100 21.33 23.32 -11.71
N TYR A 101 21.71 23.71 -12.92
CA TYR A 101 21.94 22.81 -14.04
C TYR A 101 23.43 22.70 -14.34
N LEU A 102 23.85 21.51 -14.76
CA LEU A 102 25.06 21.37 -15.56
C LEU A 102 24.67 21.26 -17.03
N ALA A 103 25.44 21.97 -17.86
CA ALA A 103 25.29 21.97 -19.30
C ALA A 103 26.59 21.52 -19.98
N LEU A 104 26.50 20.60 -20.93
CA LEU A 104 27.58 20.12 -21.78
C LEU A 104 27.27 20.45 -23.24
N PRO A 105 28.15 21.17 -23.98
CA PRO A 105 27.92 21.45 -25.39
C PRO A 105 27.71 20.16 -26.22
N ILE A 106 26.69 20.17 -27.08
CA ILE A 106 26.43 19.07 -28.01
C ILE A 106 27.56 19.00 -29.05
N LEU A 107 27.99 17.79 -29.41
CA LEU A 107 28.95 17.60 -30.50
C LEU A 107 28.36 18.07 -31.85
N GLN A 108 29.01 19.05 -32.48
CA GLN A 108 28.57 19.68 -33.73
C GLN A 108 29.45 19.22 -34.90
N PRO A 109 28.94 18.46 -35.89
CA PRO A 109 29.75 17.84 -36.94
C PRO A 109 30.52 18.84 -37.82
N ASN A 110 29.94 20.02 -38.05
CA ASN A 110 30.44 21.02 -39.00
C ASN A 110 31.08 22.23 -38.31
N LYS A 111 31.36 22.14 -37.01
CA LYS A 111 31.92 23.24 -36.20
C LYS A 111 33.08 22.74 -35.34
N LYS A 112 33.87 23.67 -34.80
CA LYS A 112 34.98 23.35 -33.89
C LYS A 112 34.39 22.83 -32.57
N ASN A 113 34.79 21.61 -32.16
CA ASN A 113 34.34 20.97 -30.92
C ASN A 113 35.38 21.01 -29.79
N ILE A 114 36.53 21.64 -30.06
CA ILE A 114 37.65 21.79 -29.14
C ILE A 114 37.83 23.28 -28.87
N SER A 115 37.96 23.66 -27.61
CA SER A 115 38.38 25.00 -27.18
C SER A 115 39.71 24.94 -26.46
N ASP A 116 40.54 25.96 -26.69
CA ASP A 116 41.71 26.21 -25.86
C ASP A 116 41.31 27.10 -24.66
N ASP A 117 42.10 27.14 -23.59
CA ASP A 117 41.75 27.89 -22.37
C ASP A 117 41.58 29.41 -22.59
N GLN A 118 41.93 29.93 -23.78
CA GLN A 118 41.74 31.33 -24.18
C GLN A 118 40.47 31.57 -25.01
N ASP A 119 39.83 30.52 -25.53
CA ASP A 119 38.61 30.63 -26.34
C ASP A 119 37.41 30.89 -25.42
N LYS A 120 36.65 31.96 -25.69
CA LYS A 120 35.39 32.28 -24.97
C LYS A 120 34.19 31.45 -25.41
N GLN A 121 34.32 30.67 -26.48
CA GLN A 121 33.23 29.87 -27.03
C GLN A 121 33.14 28.54 -26.26
N PRO A 122 31.94 28.15 -25.80
CA PRO A 122 31.76 26.87 -25.14
C PRO A 122 32.03 25.73 -26.13
N ALA A 123 32.94 24.83 -25.77
CA ALA A 123 33.21 23.63 -26.55
C ALA A 123 33.15 22.40 -25.66
N ARG A 124 32.83 21.26 -26.28
CA ARG A 124 32.67 19.99 -25.55
C ARG A 124 33.98 19.49 -24.98
N TYR A 125 35.08 19.71 -25.71
CA TYR A 125 36.40 19.20 -25.38
C TYR A 125 37.41 20.33 -25.20
N HIS A 126 38.32 20.13 -24.25
CA HIS A 126 39.54 20.92 -24.07
C HIS A 126 40.73 20.01 -24.31
N SER A 127 41.72 20.51 -25.06
CA SER A 127 42.94 19.77 -25.29
C SER A 127 43.96 20.01 -24.18
N TYR A 128 44.78 19.01 -23.86
CA TYR A 128 45.94 19.17 -22.98
C TYR A 128 47.03 18.18 -23.36
N LEU A 129 48.29 18.56 -23.14
CA LEU A 129 49.46 17.72 -23.42
C LEU A 129 49.81 16.90 -22.17
N ASN A 130 50.10 15.62 -22.34
CA ASN A 130 50.55 14.76 -21.24
C ASN A 130 51.59 13.74 -21.73
N GLU A 131 52.63 13.54 -20.92
CA GLU A 131 53.67 12.54 -21.18
C GLU A 131 53.11 11.13 -20.90
N THR A 132 53.15 10.27 -21.92
CA THR A 132 52.55 8.94 -21.89
C THR A 132 53.63 7.88 -22.08
N HIS A 133 53.66 6.93 -21.16
CA HIS A 133 54.60 5.82 -21.19
C HIS A 133 54.10 4.71 -22.11
N ASP A 134 55.02 4.07 -22.82
CA ASP A 134 54.70 2.84 -23.55
C ASP A 134 54.51 1.68 -22.59
N LEU A 135 53.46 0.89 -22.82
CA LEU A 135 53.04 -0.21 -21.93
C LEU A 135 53.58 -1.58 -22.37
N PHE A 136 54.14 -1.71 -23.58
CA PHE A 136 54.40 -3.03 -24.16
C PHE A 136 55.81 -3.24 -24.70
N THR A 137 56.50 -2.20 -25.15
CA THR A 137 57.77 -2.32 -25.91
C THR A 137 58.94 -1.56 -25.31
N ASP A 138 58.81 -1.05 -24.08
CA ASP A 138 59.80 -0.21 -23.39
C ASP A 138 60.24 1.02 -24.20
N ALA A 139 59.39 1.52 -25.10
CA ALA A 139 59.68 2.73 -25.86
C ALA A 139 59.73 3.96 -24.94
N THR A 140 60.52 4.97 -25.34
CA THR A 140 60.62 6.23 -24.60
C THR A 140 59.24 6.89 -24.46
N PRO A 141 58.90 7.47 -23.30
CA PRO A 141 57.67 8.22 -23.13
C PRO A 141 57.49 9.29 -24.21
N ALA A 142 56.25 9.46 -24.66
CA ALA A 142 55.89 10.40 -25.71
C ALA A 142 54.85 11.41 -25.19
N GLU A 143 54.99 12.67 -25.58
CA GLU A 143 53.97 13.68 -25.31
C GLU A 143 52.78 13.47 -26.24
N ILE A 144 51.61 13.18 -25.66
CA ILE A 144 50.36 12.96 -26.39
C ILE A 144 49.36 14.05 -26.00
N THR A 145 48.68 14.61 -27.00
CA THR A 145 47.57 15.54 -26.76
C THR A 145 46.30 14.74 -26.48
N PHE A 146 45.72 14.93 -25.30
CA PHE A 146 44.47 14.32 -24.87
C PHE A 146 43.32 15.32 -24.86
N LEU A 147 42.10 14.78 -24.85
CA LEU A 147 40.88 15.55 -24.70
C LEU A 147 40.26 15.30 -23.32
N ARG A 148 39.74 16.36 -22.72
CA ARG A 148 38.95 16.32 -21.48
C ARG A 148 37.71 17.18 -21.64
N ARG A 149 36.61 16.80 -21.01
CA ARG A 149 35.35 17.56 -21.08
C ARG A 149 35.27 18.58 -19.97
N ARG A 150 34.46 19.62 -20.18
CA ARG A 150 34.10 20.58 -19.14
C ARG A 150 32.62 20.91 -19.26
N THR A 151 31.96 20.98 -18.12
CA THR A 151 30.56 21.39 -18.03
C THR A 151 30.47 22.85 -17.59
N GLU A 152 29.32 23.46 -17.82
CA GLU A 152 29.00 24.81 -17.34
C GLU A 152 27.86 24.77 -16.34
N PHE A 153 27.99 25.53 -15.26
CA PHE A 153 26.85 25.80 -14.41
C PHE A 153 25.89 26.77 -15.10
N LYS A 154 24.59 26.47 -14.99
CA LYS A 154 23.51 27.37 -15.42
C LYS A 154 22.46 27.39 -14.31
N LEU A 155 22.06 28.59 -13.88
CA LEU A 155 21.08 28.76 -12.82
C LEU A 155 19.82 29.38 -13.40
N PHE A 156 18.69 28.75 -13.12
CA PHE A 156 17.39 29.22 -13.56
C PHE A 156 16.40 29.22 -12.40
N ASP A 157 15.41 30.09 -12.48
CA ASP A 157 14.24 30.04 -11.59
C ASP A 157 13.50 28.70 -11.79
N ILE A 158 12.84 28.19 -10.76
CA ILE A 158 12.11 26.91 -10.77
C ILE A 158 11.02 26.90 -11.85
N GLN A 159 10.45 28.06 -12.17
CA GLN A 159 9.38 28.20 -13.17
C GLN A 159 9.89 28.48 -14.59
N ALA A 160 11.19 28.72 -14.77
CA ALA A 160 11.75 29.01 -16.08
C ALA A 160 11.84 27.74 -16.94
N ASP A 161 11.57 27.86 -18.24
CA ASP A 161 11.80 26.77 -19.19
C ASP A 161 13.27 26.80 -19.64
N PRO A 162 14.11 25.83 -19.23
CA PRO A 162 15.52 25.82 -19.57
C PRO A 162 15.78 25.60 -21.07
N ASN A 163 14.78 25.13 -21.84
CA ASN A 163 14.95 24.86 -23.27
C ASN A 163 15.25 26.10 -24.12
N GLN A 164 14.83 27.30 -23.67
CA GLN A 164 15.02 28.52 -24.45
C GLN A 164 16.49 28.99 -24.43
N ASP A 165 17.15 28.87 -23.28
CA ASP A 165 18.52 29.38 -23.07
C ASP A 165 19.61 28.31 -23.23
N LEU A 166 19.25 27.02 -23.14
CA LEU A 166 20.18 25.90 -23.24
C LEU A 166 20.18 25.21 -24.60
N ASP A 167 19.70 25.88 -25.66
CA ASP A 167 19.78 25.34 -27.02
C ASP A 167 21.26 25.08 -27.41
N GLY A 168 21.51 23.90 -27.98
CA GLY A 168 22.87 23.43 -28.27
C GLY A 168 23.61 22.75 -27.10
N PHE A 169 23.00 22.61 -25.93
CA PHE A 169 23.58 21.89 -24.78
C PHE A 169 22.78 20.62 -24.43
N LEU A 170 23.47 19.61 -23.92
CA LEU A 170 22.89 18.59 -23.05
C LEU A 170 22.89 19.14 -21.64
N TYR A 171 21.80 19.00 -20.90
CA TYR A 171 21.74 19.55 -19.56
C TYR A 171 20.98 18.64 -18.59
N LEU A 172 21.37 18.67 -17.32
CA LEU A 172 20.71 17.96 -16.23
C LEU A 172 20.68 18.85 -14.98
N ALA A 173 19.53 18.89 -14.31
CA ALA A 173 19.41 19.54 -13.02
C ALA A 173 20.13 18.72 -11.96
N ILE A 174 21.01 19.36 -11.19
CA ILE A 174 21.89 18.68 -10.22
C ILE A 174 21.60 19.07 -8.78
N GLY A 175 20.89 20.18 -8.54
CA GLY A 175 20.63 20.70 -7.21
C GLY A 175 19.61 21.85 -7.22
N LYS A 176 19.09 22.17 -6.04
CA LYS A 176 18.39 23.43 -5.77
C LYS A 176 19.20 24.26 -4.79
N ILE A 177 19.24 25.56 -5.00
CA ILE A 177 19.92 26.51 -4.13
C ILE A 177 18.96 27.60 -3.68
N LYS A 178 19.10 28.01 -2.42
CA LYS A 178 18.30 29.05 -1.82
C LYS A 178 19.18 30.08 -1.13
N ARG A 179 18.80 31.35 -1.27
CA ARG A 179 19.36 32.43 -0.43
C ARG A 179 18.51 32.60 0.82
N HIS A 180 19.14 32.50 1.99
CA HIS A 180 18.50 32.77 3.27
C HIS A 180 18.41 34.27 3.55
N SER A 181 17.55 34.64 4.50
CA SER A 181 17.43 36.03 4.98
C SER A 181 18.72 36.56 5.61
N SER A 182 19.60 35.68 6.10
CA SER A 182 20.93 36.03 6.60
C SER A 182 21.93 36.41 5.50
N GLY A 183 21.58 36.20 4.23
CA GLY A 183 22.44 36.44 3.07
C GLY A 183 23.19 35.20 2.57
N ASN A 184 23.31 34.16 3.41
CA ASN A 184 24.01 32.92 3.07
C ASN A 184 23.23 32.07 2.07
N PHE A 185 23.96 31.29 1.28
CA PHE A 185 23.40 30.32 0.35
C PHE A 185 23.43 28.91 0.93
N GLU A 186 22.36 28.14 0.72
CA GLU A 186 22.25 26.75 1.13
C GLU A 186 21.74 25.91 -0.06
N ILE A 187 22.32 24.72 -0.23
CA ILE A 187 21.86 23.72 -1.19
C ILE A 187 20.81 22.83 -0.53
N ASP A 188 19.67 22.64 -1.20
CA ASP A 188 18.61 21.77 -0.70
C ASP A 188 19.04 20.30 -0.76
N SER A 189 19.39 19.74 0.40
CA SER A 189 19.74 18.33 0.57
C SER A 189 18.60 17.35 0.28
N LYS A 190 17.35 17.83 0.22
CA LYS A 190 16.18 17.01 -0.13
C LYS A 190 15.95 16.90 -1.62
N TYR A 191 16.64 17.70 -2.43
CA TYR A 191 16.54 17.62 -3.88
C TYR A 191 17.00 16.25 -4.37
N ILE A 192 16.22 15.63 -5.26
CA ILE A 192 16.56 14.35 -5.90
C ILE A 192 16.83 14.62 -7.38
N PRO A 193 18.10 14.73 -7.81
CA PRO A 193 18.43 14.92 -9.21
C PRO A 193 18.18 13.64 -10.03
N PRO A 194 18.28 13.68 -11.37
CA PRO A 194 18.26 12.49 -12.20
C PRO A 194 19.49 11.61 -11.89
N ILE A 195 19.29 10.48 -11.20
CA ILE A 195 20.35 9.59 -10.73
C ILE A 195 20.35 8.24 -11.43
N LEU A 196 21.54 7.67 -11.61
CA LEU A 196 21.72 6.31 -12.15
C LEU A 196 21.48 5.21 -11.12
N HIS A 197 21.77 5.48 -9.84
CA HIS A 197 21.68 4.50 -8.76
C HIS A 197 20.98 5.10 -7.56
N ILE A 198 20.22 4.28 -6.81
CA ILE A 198 19.53 4.70 -5.58
C ILE A 198 20.55 5.26 -4.56
N GLN A 199 21.74 4.66 -4.46
CA GLN A 199 22.78 5.15 -3.53
C GLN A 199 23.32 6.55 -3.86
N SER A 200 23.10 7.07 -5.07
CA SER A 200 23.60 8.39 -5.47
C SER A 200 22.93 9.54 -4.72
N ASN A 201 21.82 9.29 -4.01
CA ASN A 201 21.10 10.29 -3.25
C ASN A 201 20.74 9.76 -1.85
N GLU A 202 21.27 10.40 -0.81
CA GLU A 202 21.08 9.95 0.57
C GLU A 202 19.63 10.08 1.05
N THR A 203 18.93 11.13 0.63
CA THR A 203 17.52 11.37 0.97
C THR A 203 16.62 10.24 0.47
N LEU A 204 16.81 9.78 -0.77
CA LEU A 204 16.07 8.65 -1.32
C LEU A 204 16.34 7.35 -0.54
N LEU A 205 17.61 7.10 -0.20
CA LEU A 205 18.00 5.92 0.58
C LEU A 205 17.41 5.95 2.00
N ALA A 206 17.42 7.12 2.66
CA ALA A 206 16.83 7.33 3.97
C ALA A 206 15.30 7.11 3.93
N ASN A 207 14.63 7.59 2.89
CA ASN A 207 13.20 7.37 2.67
C ASN A 207 12.88 5.88 2.50
N LEU A 208 13.66 5.14 1.70
CA LEU A 208 13.51 3.69 1.56
C LEU A 208 13.67 2.96 2.91
N LYS A 209 14.72 3.28 3.68
CA LYS A 209 14.94 2.69 5.02
C LYS A 209 13.75 2.94 5.95
N ARG A 210 13.23 4.17 5.97
CA ARG A 210 12.08 4.54 6.79
C ARG A 210 10.83 3.77 6.36
N THR A 211 10.52 3.71 5.07
CA THR A 211 9.37 2.93 4.56
C THR A 211 9.48 1.45 4.93
N LEU A 212 10.67 0.85 4.80
CA LEU A 212 10.91 -0.53 5.25
C LEU A 212 10.68 -0.73 6.74
N ASN A 213 11.11 0.21 7.58
CA ASN A 213 10.88 0.14 9.02
C ASN A 213 9.38 0.21 9.36
N VAL A 214 8.62 1.09 8.69
CA VAL A 214 7.17 1.17 8.86
C VAL A 214 6.51 -0.14 8.43
N VAL A 215 6.82 -0.64 7.24
CA VAL A 215 6.29 -1.92 6.74
C VAL A 215 6.61 -3.07 7.70
N ARG A 216 7.84 -3.17 8.21
CA ARG A 216 8.24 -4.19 9.18
C ARG A 216 7.47 -4.09 10.50
N ALA A 217 7.31 -2.88 11.03
CA ALA A 217 6.52 -2.66 12.25
C ALA A 217 5.06 -3.09 12.06
N LYS A 218 4.48 -2.78 10.90
CA LYS A 218 3.10 -3.12 10.54
C LYS A 218 2.91 -4.63 10.37
N ILE A 219 3.85 -5.32 9.70
CA ILE A 219 3.88 -6.78 9.61
C ILE A 219 3.88 -7.41 11.01
N LYS A 220 4.81 -6.99 11.87
CA LYS A 220 4.95 -7.53 13.23
C LYS A 220 3.67 -7.34 14.04
N MET A 221 3.07 -6.16 13.97
CA MET A 221 1.82 -5.84 14.67
C MET A 221 0.66 -6.73 14.21
N ILE A 222 0.49 -6.95 12.90
CA ILE A 222 -0.61 -7.80 12.40
C ILE A 222 -0.32 -9.28 12.71
N GLN A 223 0.92 -9.73 12.58
CA GLN A 223 1.30 -11.11 12.87
C GLN A 223 1.16 -11.47 14.35
N THR A 224 1.42 -10.52 15.27
CA THR A 224 1.23 -10.76 16.71
C THR A 224 -0.24 -11.06 17.05
N ASN A 225 -1.18 -10.55 16.24
CA ASN A 225 -2.61 -10.82 16.42
C ASN A 225 -3.09 -12.11 15.74
N ASN A 226 -2.27 -12.71 14.88
CA ASN A 226 -2.60 -13.93 14.17
C ASN A 226 -2.39 -15.16 15.07
N ARG A 227 -3.26 -16.16 14.94
CA ARG A 227 -3.18 -17.38 15.74
C ARG A 227 -2.19 -18.34 15.13
N GLU A 228 -1.30 -18.86 15.96
CA GLU A 228 -0.44 -19.99 15.60
C GLU A 228 -1.02 -21.27 16.23
N ASN A 229 -1.23 -22.30 15.42
CA ASN A 229 -1.51 -23.64 15.93
C ASN A 229 -0.23 -24.31 16.44
N GLU A 230 -0.34 -25.46 17.12
CA GLU A 230 0.80 -26.27 17.61
C GLU A 230 1.82 -26.63 16.51
N GLN A 231 1.40 -26.63 15.23
CA GLN A 231 2.23 -26.88 14.06
C GLN A 231 2.89 -25.60 13.47
N LYS A 232 2.78 -24.45 14.15
CA LYS A 232 3.21 -23.12 13.64
C LYS A 232 2.54 -22.69 12.33
N LEU A 233 1.34 -23.21 12.06
CA LEU A 233 0.51 -22.79 10.94
C LEU A 233 -0.44 -21.69 11.39
N ILE A 234 -0.54 -20.62 10.58
CA ILE A 234 -1.47 -19.53 10.82
C ILE A 234 -2.85 -19.92 10.31
N GLU A 235 -3.84 -19.99 11.19
CA GLU A 235 -5.24 -20.20 10.81
C GLU A 235 -5.89 -18.87 10.41
N PHE A 236 -6.41 -18.78 9.18
CA PHE A 236 -7.22 -17.65 8.72
C PHE A 236 -8.68 -18.08 8.60
N ARG A 237 -9.60 -17.32 9.23
CA ARG A 237 -11.04 -17.48 9.05
C ARG A 237 -11.57 -16.49 8.02
N SER A 238 -12.84 -16.64 7.62
CA SER A 238 -13.50 -15.75 6.65
C SER A 238 -13.48 -14.26 7.03
N GLY A 239 -13.42 -13.94 8.33
CA GLY A 239 -13.27 -12.56 8.82
C GLY A 239 -11.85 -11.98 8.73
N ASP A 240 -10.83 -12.82 8.55
CA ASP A 240 -9.41 -12.43 8.55
C ASP A 240 -8.86 -12.16 7.15
N ILE A 241 -9.70 -12.22 6.11
CA ILE A 241 -9.27 -12.13 4.72
C ILE A 241 -8.56 -10.81 4.40
N VAL A 242 -8.98 -9.71 5.03
CA VAL A 242 -8.35 -8.39 4.90
C VAL A 242 -6.94 -8.40 5.50
N SER A 243 -6.80 -8.90 6.73
CA SER A 243 -5.51 -9.04 7.41
C SER A 243 -4.56 -9.95 6.64
N PHE A 244 -5.07 -11.05 6.07
CA PHE A 244 -4.31 -11.94 5.21
C PHE A 244 -3.75 -11.20 3.98
N TRP A 245 -4.60 -10.54 3.21
CA TRP A 245 -4.18 -9.81 2.00
C TRP A 245 -3.20 -8.69 2.32
N LEU A 246 -3.43 -7.99 3.44
CA LEU A 246 -2.53 -6.93 3.90
C LEU A 246 -1.15 -7.47 4.27
N VAL A 247 -1.09 -8.54 5.07
CA VAL A 247 0.19 -9.19 5.44
C VAL A 247 0.90 -9.74 4.22
N ASN A 248 0.17 -10.34 3.27
CA ASN A 248 0.73 -10.82 2.02
C ASN A 248 1.38 -9.68 1.20
N ALA A 249 0.67 -8.56 1.04
CA ALA A 249 1.18 -7.38 0.33
C ALA A 249 2.43 -6.80 1.02
N LEU A 250 2.38 -6.63 2.34
CA LEU A 250 3.49 -6.08 3.12
C LEU A 250 4.71 -7.01 3.15
N ASN A 251 4.52 -8.32 3.34
CA ASN A 251 5.63 -9.29 3.32
C ASN A 251 6.33 -9.33 1.96
N THR A 252 5.54 -9.37 0.88
CA THR A 252 6.06 -9.39 -0.49
C THR A 252 6.85 -8.11 -0.79
N ALA A 253 6.32 -6.94 -0.41
CA ALA A 253 7.00 -5.68 -0.61
C ALA A 253 8.24 -5.53 0.29
N HIS A 254 8.20 -5.98 1.55
CA HIS A 254 9.36 -5.95 2.43
C HIS A 254 10.52 -6.76 1.84
N ALA A 255 10.26 -7.94 1.30
CA ALA A 255 11.30 -8.77 0.68
C ALA A 255 11.99 -8.06 -0.49
N THR A 256 11.22 -7.50 -1.43
CA THR A 256 11.78 -6.82 -2.61
C THR A 256 12.47 -5.51 -2.25
N LEU A 257 11.84 -4.67 -1.42
CA LEU A 257 12.42 -3.40 -0.97
C LEU A 257 13.69 -3.61 -0.14
N ASN A 258 13.75 -4.65 0.70
CA ASN A 258 14.95 -4.97 1.47
C ASN A 258 16.10 -5.42 0.57
N HIS A 259 15.82 -6.17 -0.50
CA HIS A 259 16.83 -6.51 -1.50
C HIS A 259 17.40 -5.27 -2.20
N LEU A 260 16.54 -4.32 -2.58
CA LEU A 260 16.98 -3.04 -3.17
C LEU A 260 17.83 -2.21 -2.20
N LEU A 261 17.48 -2.22 -0.90
CA LEU A 261 18.27 -1.54 0.13
C LEU A 261 19.66 -2.16 0.30
N GLN A 262 19.78 -3.48 0.21
CA GLN A 262 21.06 -4.20 0.28
C GLN A 262 21.91 -4.02 -0.98
N ASN A 263 21.28 -3.77 -2.13
CA ASN A 263 21.94 -3.60 -3.43
C ASN A 263 21.55 -2.27 -4.07
N PRO A 264 21.98 -1.12 -3.51
CA PRO A 264 21.49 0.20 -3.94
C PRO A 264 22.14 0.70 -5.24
N GLN A 265 23.01 -0.10 -5.87
CA GLN A 265 23.55 0.10 -7.23
C GLN A 265 22.55 -0.32 -8.31
N ILE A 266 21.29 0.07 -8.15
CA ILE A 266 20.19 -0.23 -9.07
C ILE A 266 19.52 1.08 -9.44
N HIS A 267 19.02 1.16 -10.68
CA HIS A 267 18.34 2.34 -11.20
C HIS A 267 17.07 2.67 -10.39
N PRO A 268 16.80 3.96 -10.07
CA PRO A 268 15.68 4.37 -9.22
C PRO A 268 14.30 4.00 -9.78
N GLU A 269 14.15 3.83 -11.09
CA GLU A 269 12.90 3.34 -11.70
C GLU A 269 12.45 2.00 -11.07
N LYS A 270 13.39 1.10 -10.76
CA LYS A 270 13.05 -0.19 -10.16
C LYS A 270 12.49 -0.03 -8.74
N LEU A 271 13.02 0.91 -7.97
CA LEU A 271 12.48 1.25 -6.66
C LEU A 271 11.09 1.89 -6.78
N PHE A 272 10.92 2.83 -7.71
CA PHE A 272 9.64 3.46 -7.98
C PHE A 272 8.57 2.42 -8.34
N PHE A 273 8.92 1.47 -9.22
CA PHE A 273 8.06 0.35 -9.61
C PHE A 273 7.60 -0.50 -8.42
N GLU A 274 8.52 -0.91 -7.54
CA GLU A 274 8.13 -1.72 -6.37
C GLU A 274 7.30 -0.93 -5.34
N LEU A 275 7.59 0.37 -5.14
CA LEU A 275 6.75 1.23 -4.30
C LEU A 275 5.35 1.42 -4.91
N LEU A 276 5.25 1.55 -6.22
CA LEU A 276 3.97 1.64 -6.93
C LEU A 276 3.17 0.35 -6.79
N ARG A 277 3.82 -0.82 -6.91
CA ARG A 277 3.18 -2.14 -6.68
C ARG A 277 2.64 -2.28 -5.26
N LEU A 278 3.41 -1.87 -4.26
CA LEU A 278 2.95 -1.84 -2.87
C LEU A 278 1.75 -0.90 -2.72
N THR A 279 1.86 0.33 -3.21
CA THR A 279 0.80 1.35 -3.11
C THR A 279 -0.48 0.86 -3.77
N GLY A 280 -0.42 0.34 -4.99
CA GLY A 280 -1.57 -0.22 -5.70
C GLY A 280 -2.21 -1.42 -4.98
N SER A 281 -1.41 -2.24 -4.29
CA SER A 281 -1.94 -3.31 -3.44
C SER A 281 -2.69 -2.75 -2.22
N LEU A 282 -2.21 -1.66 -1.64
CA LEU A 282 -2.83 -1.02 -0.47
C LEU A 282 -4.11 -0.23 -0.82
N LEU A 283 -4.27 0.22 -2.06
CA LEU A 283 -5.53 0.83 -2.55
C LEU A 283 -6.72 -0.12 -2.44
N THR A 284 -6.51 -1.44 -2.38
CA THR A 284 -7.61 -2.40 -2.17
C THR A 284 -8.31 -2.25 -0.82
N PHE A 285 -7.68 -1.57 0.14
CA PHE A 285 -8.17 -1.41 1.52
C PHE A 285 -8.62 0.02 1.85
N SER A 286 -8.48 0.97 0.94
CA SER A 286 -8.78 2.38 1.19
C SER A 286 -9.46 3.02 -0.01
N THR A 287 -10.48 3.83 0.25
CA THR A 287 -11.15 4.67 -0.76
C THR A 287 -10.62 6.10 -0.78
N ALA A 288 -9.54 6.40 -0.04
CA ALA A 288 -8.97 7.75 0.02
C ALA A 288 -8.32 8.17 -1.31
N TYR A 289 -7.92 7.20 -2.12
CA TYR A 289 -7.22 7.40 -3.38
C TYR A 289 -7.76 6.44 -4.45
N GLU A 290 -7.86 6.92 -5.69
CA GLU A 290 -8.15 6.11 -6.88
C GLU A 290 -6.84 5.77 -7.63
N VAL A 291 -6.89 4.80 -8.55
CA VAL A 291 -5.71 4.33 -9.30
C VAL A 291 -5.12 5.45 -10.16
N GLU A 292 -5.96 6.34 -10.66
CA GLU A 292 -5.64 7.50 -11.49
C GLU A 292 -4.81 8.55 -10.74
N HIS A 293 -4.85 8.55 -9.41
CA HIS A 293 -4.06 9.45 -8.57
C HIS A 293 -2.61 9.00 -8.41
N LEU A 294 -2.25 7.79 -8.87
CA LEU A 294 -0.89 7.28 -8.75
C LEU A 294 0.08 8.08 -9.66
N PRO A 295 1.20 8.56 -9.13
CA PRO A 295 2.12 9.39 -9.89
C PRO A 295 2.86 8.60 -10.97
N GLN A 296 3.29 9.30 -12.02
CA GLN A 296 4.13 8.74 -13.08
C GLN A 296 5.61 8.94 -12.76
N TYR A 297 6.44 7.99 -13.19
CA TYR A 297 7.89 8.11 -13.08
C TYR A 297 8.42 9.13 -14.09
N GLN A 298 9.01 10.21 -13.60
CA GLN A 298 9.63 11.25 -14.40
C GLN A 298 11.11 11.35 -14.05
N HIS A 299 11.98 10.76 -14.88
CA HIS A 299 13.42 10.67 -14.56
C HIS A 299 14.10 12.04 -14.37
N HIS A 300 13.65 13.07 -15.09
CA HIS A 300 14.16 14.43 -14.92
C HIS A 300 13.59 15.16 -13.69
N ASN A 301 12.55 14.60 -13.06
CA ASN A 301 11.85 15.19 -11.92
C ASN A 301 11.57 14.13 -10.84
N LEU A 302 12.62 13.43 -10.40
CA LEU A 302 12.51 12.34 -9.43
C LEU A 302 11.94 12.81 -8.09
N GLN A 303 12.29 14.01 -7.64
CA GLN A 303 11.79 14.54 -6.36
C GLN A 303 10.26 14.54 -6.33
N ASP A 304 9.61 15.07 -7.37
CA ASP A 304 8.14 15.16 -7.39
C ASP A 304 7.50 13.77 -7.50
N SER A 305 7.99 12.92 -8.40
CA SER A 305 7.49 11.54 -8.55
C SER A 305 7.56 10.77 -7.23
N PHE A 306 8.71 10.77 -6.55
CA PHE A 306 8.89 10.02 -5.29
C PHE A 306 8.15 10.67 -4.12
N THR A 307 8.09 12.01 -4.04
CA THR A 307 7.41 12.69 -2.93
C THR A 307 5.90 12.46 -2.98
N GLN A 308 5.29 12.54 -4.16
CA GLN A 308 3.87 12.25 -4.35
C GLN A 308 3.55 10.79 -3.97
N LEU A 309 4.38 9.85 -4.43
CA LEU A 309 4.19 8.43 -4.12
C LEU A 309 4.37 8.13 -2.63
N ASP A 310 5.40 8.71 -2.00
CA ASP A 310 5.67 8.54 -0.57
C ASP A 310 4.52 9.09 0.29
N LYS A 311 3.93 10.22 -0.09
CA LYS A 311 2.76 10.78 0.60
C LYS A 311 1.58 9.81 0.58
N ILE A 312 1.18 9.35 -0.60
CA ILE A 312 0.06 8.40 -0.76
C ILE A 312 0.35 7.11 0.03
N LEU A 313 1.55 6.56 -0.13
CA LEU A 313 1.94 5.32 0.54
C LEU A 313 1.88 5.44 2.07
N ARG A 314 2.36 6.54 2.65
CA ARG A 314 2.30 6.76 4.10
C ARG A 314 0.86 6.84 4.60
N GLU A 315 0.02 7.64 3.95
CA GLU A 315 -1.37 7.81 4.34
C GLU A 315 -2.14 6.48 4.28
N LEU A 316 -1.88 5.66 3.26
CA LEU A 316 -2.43 4.31 3.17
C LEU A 316 -1.91 3.41 4.31
N LEU A 317 -0.60 3.37 4.55
CA LEU A 317 -0.01 2.57 5.63
C LEU A 317 -0.54 2.97 7.02
N ASP A 318 -0.88 4.24 7.23
CA ASP A 318 -1.45 4.74 8.48
C ASP A 318 -2.94 4.40 8.61
N THR A 319 -3.72 4.55 7.52
CA THR A 319 -5.17 4.32 7.52
C THR A 319 -5.55 2.85 7.71
N ILE A 320 -4.76 1.93 7.15
CA ILE A 320 -5.15 0.52 7.00
C ILE A 320 -5.13 -0.27 8.32
N ILE A 321 -4.56 0.30 9.41
CA ILE A 321 -4.74 -0.26 10.76
C ILE A 321 -5.54 0.71 11.62
N SER A 322 -6.83 0.83 11.29
CA SER A 322 -7.80 1.03 12.35
C SER A 322 -8.00 -0.32 13.04
N SER A 323 -7.31 -0.50 14.16
CA SER A 323 -7.48 -1.66 15.03
C SER A 323 -8.93 -1.68 15.50
N ARG A 324 -9.74 -2.62 15.00
CA ARG A 324 -11.16 -2.78 15.39
C ARG A 324 -11.36 -3.01 16.89
N TYR A 325 -10.27 -3.35 17.59
CA TYR A 325 -10.19 -3.48 19.03
C TYR A 325 -8.82 -3.06 19.56
N ILE A 326 -8.73 -2.77 20.86
CA ILE A 326 -7.49 -2.47 21.57
C ILE A 326 -7.27 -3.56 22.61
N SER A 327 -6.06 -4.11 22.68
CA SER A 327 -5.68 -5.04 23.76
C SER A 327 -5.08 -4.24 24.93
N ILE A 328 -5.61 -4.44 26.12
CA ILE A 328 -5.09 -3.83 27.35
C ILE A 328 -4.26 -4.86 28.09
N ALA A 329 -2.98 -4.55 28.29
CA ALA A 329 -2.04 -5.44 28.97
C ALA A 329 -2.32 -5.49 30.48
N LEU A 330 -2.53 -6.69 31.01
CA LEU A 330 -2.72 -6.94 32.43
C LEU A 330 -1.41 -7.41 33.08
N LYS A 331 -1.09 -6.88 34.26
CA LYS A 331 0.06 -7.29 35.08
C LYS A 331 -0.41 -7.77 36.43
N GLU A 332 0.05 -8.94 36.85
CA GLU A 332 -0.16 -9.42 38.22
C GLU A 332 0.75 -8.64 39.17
N ILE A 333 0.17 -7.73 39.97
CA ILE A 333 0.96 -6.92 40.92
C ILE A 333 1.15 -7.67 42.24
N ARG A 334 0.17 -8.51 42.59
CA ARG A 334 0.12 -9.34 43.80
C ARG A 334 -0.66 -10.61 43.46
N PRO A 335 -0.42 -11.73 44.18
CA PRO A 335 -1.10 -12.99 43.90
C PRO A 335 -2.61 -12.78 43.76
N SER A 336 -3.20 -13.27 42.67
CA SER A 336 -4.63 -13.18 42.36
C SER A 336 -5.14 -11.80 41.91
N TYR A 337 -4.31 -10.76 41.84
CA TYR A 337 -4.74 -9.40 41.44
C TYR A 337 -4.02 -8.95 40.17
N TRP A 338 -4.78 -8.89 39.07
CA TRP A 338 -4.32 -8.49 37.74
C TRP A 338 -4.80 -7.08 37.43
N VAL A 339 -3.89 -6.17 37.09
CA VAL A 339 -4.21 -4.76 36.86
C VAL A 339 -3.77 -4.31 35.48
N GLY A 340 -4.62 -3.53 34.82
CA GLY A 340 -4.36 -2.86 33.54
C GLY A 340 -4.60 -1.36 33.64
N SER A 341 -3.85 -0.58 32.86
CA SER A 341 -4.09 0.86 32.68
C SER A 341 -5.10 1.07 31.55
N LEU A 342 -6.04 1.98 31.79
CA LEU A 342 -7.02 2.47 30.82
C LEU A 342 -6.68 3.89 30.33
N GLU A 343 -5.48 4.40 30.65
CA GLU A 343 -4.95 5.70 30.23
C GLU A 343 -4.70 5.73 28.71
N THR A 344 -5.76 5.78 27.91
CA THR A 344 -5.65 5.91 26.45
C THR A 344 -6.81 6.72 25.94
N ASP A 345 -6.54 7.77 25.16
CA ASP A 345 -7.54 8.65 24.50
C ASP A 345 -8.55 7.90 23.61
N LYS A 346 -8.32 6.60 23.37
CA LYS A 346 -9.17 5.71 22.59
C LYS A 346 -10.23 4.98 23.42
N ILE A 347 -10.09 4.94 24.75
CA ILE A 347 -11.05 4.30 25.65
C ILE A 347 -11.97 5.41 26.16
N THR A 348 -13.26 5.29 25.90
CA THR A 348 -14.26 6.29 26.26
C THR A 348 -15.31 5.68 27.19
N LYS A 349 -16.24 6.49 27.70
CA LYS A 349 -17.36 6.00 28.52
C LYS A 349 -18.32 5.06 27.76
N GLU A 350 -18.21 5.02 26.43
CA GLU A 350 -19.03 4.19 25.55
C GLU A 350 -18.30 2.89 25.14
N SER A 351 -17.02 2.77 25.47
CA SER A 351 -16.20 1.58 25.25
C SER A 351 -16.78 0.38 25.97
N ARG A 352 -16.83 -0.77 25.29
CA ARG A 352 -17.29 -2.06 25.81
C ARG A 352 -16.09 -2.94 26.07
N LEU A 353 -15.82 -3.27 27.33
CA LEU A 353 -14.67 -4.09 27.69
C LEU A 353 -15.01 -5.59 27.74
N TYR A 354 -14.20 -6.39 27.06
CA TYR A 354 -14.34 -7.85 27.01
C TYR A 354 -13.12 -8.56 27.56
N ILE A 355 -13.31 -9.59 28.38
CA ILE A 355 -12.27 -10.43 28.95
C ILE A 355 -12.18 -11.73 28.15
N ALA A 356 -11.01 -12.03 27.60
CA ALA A 356 -10.68 -13.32 27.03
C ALA A 356 -9.97 -14.16 28.11
N VAL A 357 -10.52 -15.34 28.44
CA VAL A 357 -9.98 -16.23 29.46
C VAL A 357 -9.68 -17.59 28.85
N SER A 358 -8.48 -18.12 29.08
CA SER A 358 -8.10 -19.48 28.73
C SER A 358 -7.37 -20.18 29.86
N SER A 359 -7.42 -21.51 29.87
CA SER A 359 -6.72 -22.36 30.84
C SER A 359 -6.27 -23.64 30.15
N GLY A 360 -5.02 -24.05 30.38
CA GLY A 360 -4.50 -25.34 29.89
C GLY A 360 -5.01 -26.54 30.69
N MET A 361 -5.55 -26.32 31.89
CA MET A 361 -5.96 -27.37 32.83
C MET A 361 -7.47 -27.57 32.96
N MET A 362 -8.29 -26.56 32.61
CA MET A 362 -9.74 -26.59 32.78
C MET A 362 -10.48 -26.62 31.45
N GLN A 363 -11.60 -27.35 31.40
CA GLN A 363 -12.41 -27.41 30.19
C GLN A 363 -13.24 -26.13 30.01
N THR A 364 -13.54 -25.79 28.75
CA THR A 364 -14.28 -24.56 28.39
C THR A 364 -15.62 -24.43 29.13
N HIS A 365 -16.36 -25.53 29.30
CA HIS A 365 -17.65 -25.49 29.99
C HIS A 365 -17.54 -25.14 31.48
N GLU A 366 -16.45 -25.55 32.15
CA GLU A 366 -16.18 -25.21 33.54
C GLU A 366 -15.82 -23.73 33.67
N LEU A 367 -14.99 -23.20 32.75
CA LEU A 367 -14.64 -21.78 32.70
C LEU A 367 -15.87 -20.89 32.54
N ILE A 368 -16.81 -21.27 31.67
CA ILE A 368 -18.05 -20.51 31.43
C ILE A 368 -18.89 -20.38 32.71
N GLN A 369 -18.92 -21.43 33.55
CA GLN A 369 -19.66 -21.39 34.81
C GLN A 369 -18.91 -20.63 35.89
N ILE A 370 -17.61 -20.86 36.01
CA ILE A 370 -16.80 -20.39 37.13
C ILE A 370 -16.46 -18.90 37.02
N VAL A 371 -16.11 -18.41 35.82
CA VAL A 371 -15.61 -17.04 35.64
C VAL A 371 -16.62 -15.99 36.12
N PRO A 372 -17.90 -15.99 35.67
CA PRO A 372 -18.91 -15.04 36.16
C PRO A 372 -19.16 -15.09 37.68
N LEU A 373 -18.99 -16.26 38.29
CA LEU A 373 -19.27 -16.49 39.72
C LEU A 373 -18.10 -16.08 40.62
N ARG A 374 -16.87 -16.26 40.16
CA ARG A 374 -15.66 -16.24 41.01
C ARG A 374 -14.75 -15.07 40.73
N PHE A 375 -14.73 -14.55 39.50
CA PHE A 375 -13.88 -13.43 39.15
C PHE A 375 -14.56 -12.13 39.59
N LYS A 376 -13.76 -11.16 40.03
CA LYS A 376 -14.27 -9.84 40.40
C LYS A 376 -13.53 -8.77 39.61
N VAL A 377 -14.29 -7.88 38.98
CA VAL A 377 -13.76 -6.82 38.12
C VAL A 377 -14.22 -5.46 38.62
N GLY A 378 -13.35 -4.46 38.52
CA GLY A 378 -13.60 -3.08 38.92
C GLY A 378 -12.31 -2.28 39.03
N ASN A 379 -12.34 -1.12 39.67
CA ASN A 379 -11.09 -0.46 40.08
C ASN A 379 -10.41 -1.24 41.21
N THR A 380 -9.13 -0.95 41.48
CA THR A 380 -8.36 -1.68 42.49
C THR A 380 -8.99 -1.63 43.88
N VAL A 381 -9.48 -0.45 44.29
CA VAL A 381 -10.02 -0.22 45.65
C VAL A 381 -11.33 -0.98 45.87
N ASP A 382 -12.26 -0.89 44.93
CA ASP A 382 -13.58 -1.52 45.01
C ASP A 382 -13.43 -3.04 44.96
N VAL A 383 -12.55 -3.58 44.11
CA VAL A 383 -12.32 -5.04 44.03
C VAL A 383 -11.79 -5.57 45.35
N GLU A 384 -10.77 -4.95 45.94
CA GLU A 384 -10.21 -5.39 47.24
C GLU A 384 -11.29 -5.40 48.34
N GLN A 385 -12.08 -4.32 48.44
CA GLN A 385 -13.17 -4.24 49.42
C GLN A 385 -14.23 -5.33 49.21
N ARG A 386 -14.62 -5.58 47.95
CA ARG A 386 -15.63 -6.59 47.60
C ARG A 386 -15.10 -8.01 47.81
N VAL A 387 -13.81 -8.26 47.61
CA VAL A 387 -13.18 -9.54 47.91
C VAL A 387 -13.26 -9.81 49.42
N VAL A 388 -12.82 -8.87 50.26
CA VAL A 388 -12.84 -8.99 51.73
C VAL A 388 -14.26 -9.16 52.27
N ALA A 389 -15.21 -8.39 51.77
CA ALA A 389 -16.60 -8.44 52.20
C ALA A 389 -17.41 -9.58 51.55
N ALA A 390 -16.81 -10.38 50.68
CA ALA A 390 -17.48 -11.42 49.89
C ALA A 390 -18.71 -10.90 49.09
N LEU A 391 -18.69 -9.64 48.67
CA LEU A 391 -19.77 -8.99 47.92
C LEU A 391 -19.57 -9.12 46.41
N PRO A 392 -20.65 -9.07 45.60
CA PRO A 392 -20.55 -9.03 44.14
C PRO A 392 -19.86 -7.74 43.65
N ALA A 393 -19.10 -7.86 42.56
CA ALA A 393 -18.45 -6.76 41.85
C ALA A 393 -19.17 -6.50 40.51
N ILE A 394 -18.50 -5.87 39.54
CA ILE A 394 -19.09 -5.68 38.20
C ILE A 394 -19.43 -7.05 37.59
N PRO A 395 -20.67 -7.29 37.14
CA PRO A 395 -21.06 -8.54 36.49
C PRO A 395 -20.26 -8.79 35.21
N ILE A 396 -20.00 -10.06 34.94
CA ILE A 396 -19.30 -10.52 33.73
C ILE A 396 -20.15 -11.59 33.05
N HIS A 397 -20.42 -11.44 31.76
CA HIS A 397 -21.34 -12.31 31.02
C HIS A 397 -20.62 -13.07 29.91
N HIS A 398 -20.78 -14.38 29.82
CA HIS A 398 -20.19 -15.17 28.75
C HIS A 398 -20.83 -14.86 27.38
N LEU A 399 -20.00 -14.65 26.36
CA LEU A 399 -20.45 -14.42 24.99
C LEU A 399 -20.55 -15.74 24.21
N VAL A 400 -21.77 -16.12 23.84
CA VAL A 400 -22.01 -17.26 22.93
C VAL A 400 -21.68 -16.89 21.49
N GLN A 401 -21.94 -15.64 21.09
CA GLN A 401 -21.59 -15.09 19.79
C GLN A 401 -20.61 -13.94 19.99
N ILE A 402 -19.39 -14.12 19.46
CA ILE A 402 -18.32 -13.15 19.60
C ILE A 402 -18.48 -12.10 18.48
N PRO A 403 -18.46 -10.80 18.80
CA PRO A 403 -18.53 -9.76 17.79
C PRO A 403 -17.43 -9.92 16.73
N THR A 404 -17.76 -9.59 15.48
CA THR A 404 -16.87 -9.78 14.31
C THR A 404 -15.56 -9.01 14.37
N ALA A 405 -15.46 -8.05 15.28
CA ALA A 405 -14.27 -7.24 15.49
C ALA A 405 -13.29 -7.86 16.52
N ILE A 406 -13.71 -8.87 17.30
CA ILE A 406 -12.83 -9.63 18.22
C ILE A 406 -12.37 -10.93 17.56
N PRO A 407 -11.07 -11.24 17.56
CA PRO A 407 -10.59 -12.50 16.98
C PRO A 407 -10.92 -13.69 17.88
N VAL A 408 -11.89 -14.54 17.49
CA VAL A 408 -12.31 -15.82 18.14
C VAL A 408 -11.24 -16.93 18.31
N ARG A 409 -10.44 -16.94 19.39
CA ARG A 409 -9.37 -17.95 19.62
C ARG A 409 -9.91 -19.31 20.06
N SER A 410 -9.24 -20.39 19.62
CA SER A 410 -9.56 -21.76 20.05
C SER A 410 -9.15 -21.96 21.51
N GLY A 411 -9.97 -22.63 22.31
CA GLY A 411 -9.71 -22.85 23.75
C GLY A 411 -9.83 -21.60 24.64
N VAL A 412 -10.29 -20.48 24.08
CA VAL A 412 -10.49 -19.21 24.81
C VAL A 412 -11.99 -18.91 24.89
N SER A 413 -12.46 -18.60 26.09
CA SER A 413 -13.83 -18.12 26.34
C SER A 413 -13.83 -16.60 26.49
N TYR A 414 -14.82 -15.94 25.92
CA TYR A 414 -14.94 -14.48 25.93
C TYR A 414 -16.09 -14.07 26.84
N PHE A 415 -15.87 -13.02 27.61
CA PHE A 415 -16.85 -12.50 28.56
C PHE A 415 -16.96 -10.98 28.44
N GLU A 416 -18.16 -10.43 28.39
CA GLU A 416 -18.40 -8.98 28.40
C GLU A 416 -18.50 -8.49 29.85
N ILE A 417 -17.78 -7.42 30.19
CA ILE A 417 -17.93 -6.72 31.46
C ILE A 417 -19.15 -5.79 31.33
N GLU A 418 -20.10 -5.87 32.26
CA GLU A 418 -21.34 -5.10 32.19
C GLU A 418 -21.09 -3.57 32.17
N PRO A 419 -21.32 -2.87 31.04
CA PRO A 419 -20.93 -1.47 30.88
C PRO A 419 -21.87 -0.50 31.63
N HIS A 420 -23.07 -0.95 32.00
CA HIS A 420 -24.07 -0.11 32.69
C HIS A 420 -23.94 -0.11 34.22
N HIS A 421 -23.00 -0.87 34.78
CA HIS A 421 -22.80 -0.96 36.23
C HIS A 421 -22.16 0.31 36.81
N GLU A 422 -22.58 0.76 38.00
CA GLU A 422 -22.04 1.99 38.63
C GLU A 422 -20.51 1.92 38.83
N MET A 423 -20.01 0.76 39.25
CA MET A 423 -18.57 0.54 39.42
C MET A 423 -17.80 0.49 38.09
N TYR A 424 -18.46 0.27 36.94
CA TYR A 424 -17.82 0.35 35.63
C TYR A 424 -17.42 1.80 35.31
N GLN A 425 -18.31 2.76 35.59
CA GLN A 425 -18.03 4.17 35.39
C GLN A 425 -16.90 4.64 36.32
N ARG A 426 -16.91 4.23 37.60
CA ARG A 426 -15.83 4.54 38.55
C ARG A 426 -14.49 3.95 38.12
N MET A 427 -14.51 2.76 37.50
CA MET A 427 -13.32 2.12 36.94
C MET A 427 -12.73 2.94 35.79
N LEU A 428 -13.57 3.37 34.84
CA LEU A 428 -13.15 4.27 33.76
C LEU A 428 -12.62 5.61 34.28
N ASP A 429 -13.33 6.24 35.23
CA ASP A 429 -12.92 7.53 35.83
C ASP A 429 -11.60 7.40 36.62
N SER A 430 -11.31 6.22 37.18
CA SER A 430 -10.04 5.91 37.84
C SER A 430 -8.92 5.48 36.90
N GLU A 431 -9.19 5.42 35.59
CA GLU A 431 -8.26 5.03 34.52
C GLU A 431 -7.53 3.71 34.76
N THR A 432 -8.09 2.84 35.62
CA THR A 432 -7.47 1.59 36.03
C THR A 432 -8.51 0.48 36.14
N ILE A 433 -8.15 -0.70 35.65
CA ILE A 433 -8.95 -1.93 35.81
C ILE A 433 -8.17 -2.95 36.64
N CYS A 434 -8.87 -3.59 37.57
CA CYS A 434 -8.39 -4.67 38.40
C CYS A 434 -9.30 -5.89 38.25
N ILE A 435 -8.69 -7.05 38.05
CA ILE A 435 -9.36 -8.34 37.94
C ILE A 435 -8.80 -9.25 39.04
N TYR A 436 -9.67 -9.65 39.96
CA TYR A 436 -9.34 -10.63 40.99
C TYR A 436 -9.69 -12.05 40.51
N VAL A 437 -8.72 -12.95 40.62
CA VAL A 437 -8.80 -14.36 40.21
C VAL A 437 -8.45 -15.24 41.42
N PRO A 438 -9.40 -15.96 42.03
CA PRO A 438 -9.15 -16.68 43.29
C PRO A 438 -8.00 -17.70 43.23
N ALA A 439 -7.34 -17.95 44.37
CA ALA A 439 -6.34 -19.00 44.47
C ALA A 439 -6.95 -20.39 44.14
N GLY A 440 -6.33 -21.10 43.19
CA GLY A 440 -6.81 -22.39 42.63
C GLY A 440 -6.77 -22.45 41.09
N PHE A 441 -6.60 -21.30 40.44
CA PHE A 441 -6.48 -21.20 38.98
C PHE A 441 -5.01 -20.99 38.56
N GLN A 442 -4.22 -22.07 38.53
CA GLN A 442 -2.77 -22.01 38.24
C GLN A 442 -2.44 -22.22 36.75
N ASP A 443 -3.13 -21.57 35.81
CA ASP A 443 -2.68 -21.46 34.40
C ASP A 443 -3.56 -20.53 33.55
N ILE A 444 -4.11 -19.46 34.15
CA ILE A 444 -5.09 -18.61 33.45
C ILE A 444 -4.39 -17.45 32.74
N SER A 445 -4.61 -17.35 31.42
CA SER A 445 -4.26 -16.15 30.64
C SER A 445 -5.49 -15.26 30.45
N ILE A 446 -5.31 -13.95 30.66
CA ILE A 446 -6.40 -12.96 30.62
C ILE A 446 -6.01 -11.81 29.70
N GLU A 447 -6.87 -11.48 28.74
CA GLU A 447 -6.71 -10.32 27.84
C GLU A 447 -8.00 -9.50 27.77
N LEU A 448 -7.88 -8.18 27.62
CA LEU A 448 -9.02 -7.25 27.62
C LEU A 448 -9.16 -6.53 26.27
N ILE A 449 -10.39 -6.39 25.73
CA ILE A 449 -10.70 -6.00 24.32
C ILE A 449 -11.84 -4.96 24.28
N ASP A 450 -11.87 -4.01 23.31
CA ASP A 450 -12.91 -2.95 23.15
C ASP A 450 -13.52 -2.84 21.72
N LEU A 451 -14.79 -2.40 21.56
CA LEU A 451 -15.54 -2.32 20.28
C LEU A 451 -16.49 -1.10 20.15
N LEU A 452 -16.54 -0.48 18.95
CA LEU A 452 -17.41 0.66 18.58
C LEU A 452 -18.38 0.33 17.41
N HIS A 453 -19.72 0.40 17.62
CA HIS A 453 -20.78 0.33 16.58
C HIS A 453 -22.15 0.66 17.22
N ASP A 454 -22.56 1.93 17.36
CA ASP A 454 -23.61 2.23 18.37
C ASP A 454 -25.04 2.49 17.84
N GLY A 455 -25.24 3.01 16.62
CA GLY A 455 -26.59 3.37 16.14
C GLY A 455 -27.43 2.19 15.64
N PHE A 456 -27.01 1.55 14.54
CA PHE A 456 -27.75 0.42 13.96
C PHE A 456 -27.68 -0.86 14.80
N TYR A 457 -26.72 -0.94 15.73
CA TYR A 457 -26.66 -2.04 16.70
C TYR A 457 -27.85 -2.06 17.63
N ILE A 458 -28.37 -0.90 18.04
CA ILE A 458 -29.52 -0.81 18.94
C ILE A 458 -30.74 -1.47 18.29
N VAL A 459 -30.97 -1.24 16.99
CA VAL A 459 -32.05 -1.90 16.24
C VAL A 459 -31.82 -3.41 16.16
N PHE A 460 -30.58 -3.84 15.91
CA PHE A 460 -30.23 -5.27 15.90
C PHE A 460 -30.45 -5.94 17.28
N LEU A 461 -30.07 -5.28 18.37
CA LEU A 461 -30.30 -5.75 19.74
C LEU A 461 -31.79 -5.88 20.06
N LEU A 462 -32.60 -4.86 19.74
CA LEU A 462 -34.04 -4.90 19.97
C LEU A 462 -34.72 -6.03 19.18
N ARG A 463 -34.29 -6.28 17.93
CA ARG A 463 -34.78 -7.41 17.13
C ARG A 463 -34.39 -8.77 17.70
N ASN A 464 -33.22 -8.86 18.34
CA ASN A 464 -32.73 -10.05 19.03
C ASN A 464 -33.18 -10.13 20.50
N GLN A 465 -34.33 -9.51 20.84
CA GLN A 465 -35.02 -9.64 22.12
C GLN A 465 -34.30 -9.03 23.34
N TYR A 466 -33.35 -8.11 23.15
CA TYR A 466 -32.78 -7.36 24.26
C TYR A 466 -33.71 -6.20 24.65
N VAL A 467 -34.32 -6.28 25.84
CA VAL A 467 -35.22 -5.24 26.37
C VAL A 467 -34.44 -4.26 27.25
N PRO A 468 -34.48 -2.94 26.98
CA PRO A 468 -33.93 -1.93 27.87
C PRO A 468 -34.67 -1.90 29.23
N GLU A 469 -33.93 -1.85 30.34
CA GLU A 469 -34.50 -1.86 31.70
C GLU A 469 -35.38 -0.64 32.02
N ASN A 470 -35.09 0.51 31.43
CA ASN A 470 -35.83 1.76 31.63
C ASN A 470 -36.08 2.47 30.30
N ALA A 471 -37.36 2.64 29.95
CA ALA A 471 -37.80 3.21 28.68
C ALA A 471 -37.41 4.70 28.51
N ASP A 472 -37.52 5.50 29.57
CA ASP A 472 -37.23 6.94 29.53
C ASP A 472 -35.73 7.19 29.33
N ARG A 473 -34.89 6.50 30.10
CA ARG A 473 -33.43 6.59 29.97
C ARG A 473 -32.94 6.08 28.62
N PHE A 474 -33.59 5.04 28.09
CA PHE A 474 -33.29 4.53 26.76
C PHE A 474 -33.63 5.56 25.67
N LYS A 475 -34.78 6.22 25.78
CA LYS A 475 -35.20 7.29 24.87
C LYS A 475 -34.23 8.47 24.90
N GLU A 476 -33.80 8.92 26.08
CA GLU A 476 -32.80 10.00 26.22
C GLU A 476 -31.47 9.65 25.52
N LYS A 477 -30.97 8.42 25.67
CA LYS A 477 -29.74 7.97 25.00
C LYS A 477 -29.88 8.00 23.47
N ILE A 478 -31.03 7.62 22.93
CA ILE A 478 -31.27 7.67 21.49
C ILE A 478 -31.32 9.11 20.99
N LEU A 479 -31.93 10.03 21.76
CA LEU A 479 -31.95 11.45 21.41
C LEU A 479 -30.55 12.07 21.40
N ASP A 480 -29.70 11.72 22.37
CA ASP A 480 -28.29 12.14 22.38
C ASP A 480 -27.53 11.62 21.16
N LEU A 481 -27.71 10.34 20.82
CA LEU A 481 -27.11 9.73 19.63
C LEU A 481 -27.53 10.45 18.34
N LEU A 482 -28.82 10.79 18.21
CA LEU A 482 -29.34 11.52 17.05
C LEU A 482 -28.84 12.98 16.97
N ASN A 483 -28.56 13.60 18.11
CA ASN A 483 -27.95 14.94 18.17
C ASN A 483 -26.47 14.88 17.75
N ARG A 484 -25.72 13.89 18.24
CA ARG A 484 -24.32 13.67 17.82
C ARG A 484 -24.21 13.38 16.33
N PHE A 485 -25.09 12.53 15.80
CA PHE A 485 -25.20 12.27 14.36
C PHE A 485 -25.39 13.58 13.56
N GLU A 486 -26.34 14.43 13.98
CA GLU A 486 -26.61 15.70 13.30
C GLU A 486 -25.40 16.64 13.33
N HIS A 487 -24.72 16.78 14.47
CA HIS A 487 -23.52 17.60 14.58
C HIS A 487 -22.38 17.11 13.68
N GLN A 488 -22.17 15.79 13.61
CA GLN A 488 -21.13 15.20 12.75
C GLN A 488 -21.47 15.35 11.27
N ALA A 489 -22.73 15.11 10.87
CA ALA A 489 -23.15 15.22 9.48
C ALA A 489 -23.08 16.67 8.96
N LYS A 490 -23.42 17.67 9.80
CA LYS A 490 -23.22 19.09 9.47
C LYS A 490 -21.73 19.43 9.27
N LYS A 491 -20.84 18.89 10.09
CA LYS A 491 -19.37 19.09 9.96
C LYS A 491 -18.83 18.52 8.64
N LEU A 492 -19.43 17.44 8.15
CA LEU A 492 -19.09 16.79 6.88
C LEU A 492 -19.80 17.42 5.66
N GLN A 493 -20.46 18.56 5.82
CA GLN A 493 -21.12 19.32 4.75
C GLN A 493 -22.28 18.59 4.04
N PHE A 494 -22.94 17.63 4.71
CA PHE A 494 -24.19 17.06 4.20
C PHE A 494 -25.32 18.08 4.21
N SER A 495 -26.26 17.96 3.26
CA SER A 495 -27.39 18.88 3.17
C SER A 495 -28.31 18.75 4.39
N ALA A 496 -28.93 19.85 4.80
CA ALA A 496 -29.87 19.83 5.93
C ALA A 496 -31.08 18.91 5.66
N GLU A 497 -31.49 18.79 4.39
CA GLU A 497 -32.54 17.86 3.97
C GLU A 497 -32.09 16.40 4.16
N ASP A 498 -30.85 16.05 3.79
CA ASP A 498 -30.35 14.68 3.95
C ASP A 498 -30.27 14.26 5.41
N ILE A 499 -29.79 15.16 6.26
CA ILE A 499 -29.67 14.91 7.70
C ILE A 499 -31.04 14.68 8.32
N GLN A 500 -32.02 15.51 7.95
CA GLN A 500 -33.39 15.43 8.46
C GLN A 500 -34.07 14.12 8.02
N ASP A 501 -33.96 13.76 6.74
CA ASP A 501 -34.57 12.56 6.19
C ASP A 501 -33.92 11.28 6.74
N SER A 502 -32.60 11.28 6.94
CA SER A 502 -31.90 10.15 7.57
C SER A 502 -32.29 9.97 9.04
N LYS A 503 -32.44 11.06 9.81
CA LYS A 503 -32.97 10.98 11.20
C LYS A 503 -34.39 10.43 11.21
N TYR A 504 -35.21 10.87 10.27
CA TYR A 504 -36.59 10.42 10.14
C TYR A 504 -36.67 8.91 9.86
N ALA A 505 -35.89 8.41 8.88
CA ALA A 505 -35.86 6.99 8.52
C ALA A 505 -35.44 6.08 9.70
N TYR A 506 -34.42 6.48 10.44
CA TYR A 506 -33.97 5.71 11.61
C TYR A 506 -35.03 5.70 12.72
N CYS A 507 -35.66 6.84 13.01
CA CYS A 507 -36.75 6.91 14.00
C CYS A 507 -37.95 6.07 13.54
N ALA A 508 -38.24 6.04 12.23
CA ALA A 508 -39.28 5.20 11.65
C ALA A 508 -39.03 3.70 11.90
N LEU A 509 -37.82 3.24 11.60
CA LEU A 509 -37.37 1.87 11.84
C LEU A 509 -37.43 1.49 13.31
N LEU A 510 -36.90 2.35 14.19
CA LEU A 510 -36.77 2.04 15.61
C LEU A 510 -38.14 1.97 16.31
N ASP A 511 -39.00 2.96 16.06
CA ASP A 511 -40.37 2.96 16.61
C ASP A 511 -41.16 1.75 16.13
N GLU A 512 -41.07 1.37 14.85
CA GLU A 512 -41.73 0.17 14.33
C GLU A 512 -41.15 -1.10 14.95
N THR A 513 -39.82 -1.20 15.08
CA THR A 513 -39.15 -2.37 15.67
C THR A 513 -39.63 -2.62 17.11
N ILE A 514 -39.79 -1.56 17.90
CA ILE A 514 -40.26 -1.66 19.30
C ILE A 514 -41.74 -2.06 19.33
N VAL A 515 -42.58 -1.42 18.53
CA VAL A 515 -44.04 -1.63 18.53
C VAL A 515 -44.42 -3.00 17.96
N THR A 516 -43.65 -3.54 17.01
CA THR A 516 -43.96 -4.81 16.33
C THR A 516 -43.41 -6.05 17.03
N GLN A 517 -42.66 -5.89 18.11
CA GLN A 517 -42.08 -7.00 18.84
C GLN A 517 -43.18 -7.86 19.51
N GLN A 518 -43.06 -9.19 19.40
CA GLN A 518 -44.09 -10.13 19.86
C GLN A 518 -43.81 -10.70 21.26
N ASP A 519 -42.61 -10.46 21.80
CA ASP A 519 -42.20 -10.97 23.10
C ASP A 519 -42.90 -10.20 24.25
N PRO A 520 -43.55 -10.90 25.21
CA PRO A 520 -44.23 -10.28 26.35
C PRO A 520 -43.34 -9.37 27.21
N SER A 521 -42.03 -9.59 27.23
CA SER A 521 -41.07 -8.76 27.97
C SER A 521 -41.00 -7.31 27.48
N PHE A 522 -41.37 -7.07 26.21
CA PHE A 522 -41.39 -5.73 25.62
C PHE A 522 -42.63 -4.92 26.01
N PHE A 523 -43.61 -5.50 26.71
CA PHE A 523 -44.88 -4.85 27.01
C PHE A 523 -44.71 -3.49 27.73
N ASN A 524 -43.79 -3.40 28.68
CA ASN A 524 -43.53 -2.15 29.41
C ASN A 524 -42.91 -1.08 28.49
N LEU A 525 -41.89 -1.47 27.70
CA LEU A 525 -41.25 -0.59 26.74
C LEU A 525 -42.25 -0.11 25.68
N GLN A 526 -43.06 -1.01 25.12
CA GLN A 526 -44.08 -0.70 24.13
C GLN A 526 -45.11 0.30 24.66
N ASN A 527 -45.62 0.11 25.87
CA ASN A 527 -46.59 1.03 26.46
C ASN A 527 -46.00 2.44 26.65
N HIS A 528 -44.76 2.55 27.12
CA HIS A 528 -44.08 3.85 27.22
C HIS A 528 -43.81 4.46 25.84
N TRP A 529 -43.38 3.66 24.88
CA TRP A 529 -43.05 4.11 23.52
C TRP A 529 -44.28 4.56 22.74
N LEU A 530 -45.43 3.91 22.93
CA LEU A 530 -46.70 4.26 22.30
C LEU A 530 -47.26 5.61 22.78
N ILE A 531 -46.98 5.99 24.03
CA ILE A 531 -47.38 7.30 24.58
C ILE A 531 -46.62 8.44 23.89
N SER A 532 -45.33 8.22 23.57
CA SER A 532 -44.49 9.25 22.98
C SER A 532 -43.41 8.63 22.07
N PRO A 533 -43.75 8.23 20.84
CA PRO A 533 -42.78 7.69 19.90
C PRO A 533 -41.79 8.78 19.45
N LEU A 534 -40.61 8.38 18.96
CA LEU A 534 -39.58 9.31 18.52
C LEU A 534 -40.07 10.16 17.34
N GLN A 535 -40.84 9.57 16.42
CA GLN A 535 -41.45 10.28 15.30
C GLN A 535 -42.35 11.44 15.75
N LEU A 536 -43.17 11.23 16.78
CA LEU A 536 -44.04 12.28 17.32
C LEU A 536 -43.19 13.36 18.00
N THR A 537 -42.20 12.95 18.78
CA THR A 537 -41.36 13.85 19.59
C THR A 537 -40.50 14.77 18.71
N LEU A 538 -39.92 14.23 17.63
CA LEU A 538 -38.96 14.94 16.78
C LEU A 538 -39.58 15.55 15.52
N PHE A 539 -40.63 14.94 14.98
CA PHE A 539 -41.19 15.31 13.67
C PHE A 539 -42.69 15.63 13.70
N GLY A 540 -43.34 15.56 14.87
CA GLY A 540 -44.75 15.95 15.04
C GLY A 540 -45.76 15.08 14.27
N SER A 541 -45.38 13.88 13.86
CA SER A 541 -46.23 12.98 13.06
C SER A 541 -46.16 11.54 13.56
N GLN A 542 -47.28 10.82 13.53
CA GLN A 542 -47.38 9.39 13.83
C GLN A 542 -47.60 8.52 12.58
N LEU A 543 -47.53 9.11 11.38
CA LEU A 543 -47.81 8.45 10.10
C LEU A 543 -46.54 7.91 9.40
N ALA A 544 -45.49 7.54 10.14
CA ALA A 544 -44.23 7.20 9.49
C ALA A 544 -44.27 5.95 8.63
N GLY A 545 -45.14 4.99 8.93
CA GLY A 545 -45.35 3.82 8.08
C GLY A 545 -45.78 4.15 6.63
N TYR A 546 -46.39 5.32 6.40
CA TYR A 546 -46.75 5.82 5.07
C TYR A 546 -45.77 6.87 4.56
N ARG A 547 -45.45 7.88 5.39
CA ARG A 547 -44.58 9.00 5.01
C ARG A 547 -43.13 8.58 4.74
N PHE A 548 -42.66 7.47 5.33
CA PHE A 548 -41.37 6.89 4.97
C PHE A 548 -41.29 6.60 3.47
N PHE A 549 -42.32 5.97 2.89
CA PHE A 549 -42.33 5.64 1.47
C PHE A 549 -42.58 6.88 0.58
N GLU A 550 -43.28 7.89 1.08
CA GLU A 550 -43.42 9.18 0.39
C GLU A 550 -42.07 9.89 0.27
N PHE A 551 -41.31 9.99 1.37
CA PHE A 551 -39.96 10.55 1.36
C PHE A 551 -39.00 9.71 0.54
N LEU A 552 -39.10 8.37 0.61
CA LEU A 552 -38.32 7.48 -0.23
C LEU A 552 -38.52 7.79 -1.71
N GLU A 553 -39.77 7.98 -2.17
CA GLU A 553 -40.02 8.33 -3.58
C GLU A 553 -39.52 9.73 -3.94
N GLN A 554 -39.64 10.71 -3.04
CA GLN A 554 -39.09 12.06 -3.26
C GLN A 554 -37.55 12.04 -3.38
N ILE A 555 -36.87 11.26 -2.54
CA ILE A 555 -35.41 11.08 -2.58
C ILE A 555 -35.00 10.36 -3.86
N ARG A 556 -35.72 9.29 -4.24
CA ARG A 556 -35.48 8.53 -5.48
C ARG A 556 -35.63 9.41 -6.73
N ALA A 557 -36.60 10.33 -6.74
CA ALA A 557 -36.81 11.24 -7.86
C ALA A 557 -35.65 12.22 -8.10
N ARG A 558 -34.89 12.57 -7.04
CA ARG A 558 -33.71 13.45 -7.13
C ARG A 558 -32.40 12.69 -7.42
N GLY A 559 -32.42 11.36 -7.38
CA GLY A 559 -31.32 10.50 -7.82
C GLY A 559 -30.00 10.76 -7.07
N LYS A 560 -28.92 11.04 -7.82
CA LYS A 560 -27.55 11.10 -7.29
C LYS A 560 -27.33 12.20 -6.24
N GLU A 561 -28.08 13.30 -6.30
CA GLU A 561 -27.94 14.43 -5.37
C GLU A 561 -28.32 14.07 -3.92
N ARG A 562 -29.20 13.08 -3.74
CA ARG A 562 -29.72 12.65 -2.42
C ARG A 562 -29.30 11.21 -2.08
N LEU A 563 -28.18 10.74 -2.65
CA LEU A 563 -27.71 9.36 -2.54
C LEU A 563 -27.49 8.92 -1.08
N ALA A 564 -26.92 9.79 -0.24
CA ALA A 564 -26.62 9.47 1.15
C ALA A 564 -27.88 9.12 1.96
N SER A 565 -28.95 9.89 1.82
CA SER A 565 -30.22 9.56 2.48
C SER A 565 -30.90 8.35 1.86
N LEU A 566 -30.80 8.17 0.53
CA LEU A 566 -31.32 6.98 -0.13
C LEU A 566 -30.71 5.68 0.44
N GLU A 567 -29.41 5.69 0.72
CA GLU A 567 -28.73 4.57 1.38
C GLU A 567 -29.26 4.30 2.78
N VAL A 568 -29.46 5.33 3.60
CA VAL A 568 -30.01 5.18 4.96
C VAL A 568 -31.41 4.56 4.92
N TYR A 569 -32.25 4.98 3.98
CA TYR A 569 -33.58 4.38 3.79
C TYR A 569 -33.48 2.91 3.35
N HIS A 570 -32.56 2.60 2.44
CA HIS A 570 -32.33 1.21 2.03
C HIS A 570 -31.82 0.35 3.19
N TYR A 571 -30.91 0.85 4.02
CA TYR A 571 -30.47 0.17 5.23
C TYR A 571 -31.63 -0.09 6.20
N CYS A 572 -32.55 0.86 6.37
CA CYS A 572 -33.74 0.66 7.20
C CYS A 572 -34.64 -0.47 6.66
N LEU A 573 -34.80 -0.55 5.33
CA LEU A 573 -35.54 -1.63 4.68
C LEU A 573 -34.86 -3.00 4.86
N LEU A 574 -33.54 -3.08 4.68
CA LEU A 574 -32.75 -4.31 4.92
C LEU A 574 -32.81 -4.76 6.38
N LEU A 575 -32.85 -3.80 7.30
CA LEU A 575 -33.04 -4.05 8.74
C LEU A 575 -34.49 -4.33 9.12
N GLY A 576 -35.37 -4.53 8.15
CA GLY A 576 -36.69 -5.12 8.35
C GLY A 576 -37.82 -4.11 8.57
N PHE A 577 -37.65 -2.84 8.22
CA PHE A 577 -38.77 -1.89 8.18
C PHE A 577 -39.79 -2.29 7.12
N GLN A 578 -41.06 -2.40 7.51
CA GLN A 578 -42.18 -2.83 6.67
C GLN A 578 -43.19 -1.70 6.41
N GLY A 579 -43.48 -0.85 7.41
CA GLY A 579 -44.45 0.24 7.31
C GLY A 579 -45.80 -0.20 6.75
N LYS A 580 -46.33 0.54 5.76
CA LYS A 580 -47.61 0.25 5.08
C LYS A 580 -47.68 -1.15 4.45
N TYR A 581 -46.55 -1.72 4.02
CA TYR A 581 -46.50 -3.01 3.36
C TYR A 581 -46.70 -4.20 4.30
N ARG A 582 -46.68 -3.99 5.61
CA ARG A 582 -47.07 -5.00 6.61
C ARG A 582 -48.51 -5.47 6.41
N ILE A 583 -49.39 -4.60 5.88
CA ILE A 583 -50.82 -4.89 5.65
C ILE A 583 -51.10 -5.15 4.17
N GLU A 584 -50.37 -4.51 3.24
CA GLU A 584 -50.60 -4.62 1.79
C GLU A 584 -50.04 -5.93 1.20
N SER A 585 -48.71 -6.07 1.09
CA SER A 585 -48.04 -7.34 0.77
C SER A 585 -46.52 -7.27 0.96
N ILE A 586 -45.96 -8.31 1.59
CA ILE A 586 -44.51 -8.42 1.84
C ILE A 586 -43.71 -8.64 0.54
N GLU A 587 -44.32 -9.26 -0.47
CA GLU A 587 -43.70 -9.49 -1.78
C GLU A 587 -43.44 -8.16 -2.51
N SER A 588 -44.39 -7.21 -2.45
CA SER A 588 -44.20 -5.87 -3.00
C SER A 588 -43.07 -5.11 -2.31
N LEU A 589 -42.94 -5.28 -0.99
CA LEU A 589 -41.85 -4.69 -0.21
C LEU A 589 -40.50 -5.25 -0.67
N ASN A 590 -40.35 -6.58 -0.76
CA ASN A 590 -39.11 -7.21 -1.19
C ASN A 590 -38.70 -6.77 -2.62
N HIS A 591 -39.67 -6.64 -3.53
CA HIS A 591 -39.43 -6.08 -4.86
C HIS A 591 -38.95 -4.62 -4.80
N LEU A 592 -39.55 -3.80 -3.93
CA LEU A 592 -39.12 -2.42 -3.73
C LEU A 592 -37.71 -2.34 -3.12
N VAL A 593 -37.38 -3.17 -2.12
CA VAL A 593 -36.04 -3.23 -1.52
C VAL A 593 -34.98 -3.56 -2.56
N ALA A 594 -35.22 -4.61 -3.37
CA ALA A 594 -34.31 -5.02 -4.44
C ALA A 594 -34.13 -3.89 -5.47
N ARG A 595 -35.24 -3.28 -5.92
CA ARG A 595 -35.22 -2.19 -6.89
C ARG A 595 -34.47 -0.95 -6.39
N VAL A 596 -34.66 -0.56 -5.13
CA VAL A 596 -33.92 0.57 -4.53
C VAL A 596 -32.44 0.24 -4.41
N GLY A 597 -32.08 -1.01 -4.10
CA GLY A 597 -30.69 -1.48 -4.12
C GLY A 597 -30.05 -1.35 -5.50
N ASP A 598 -30.74 -1.83 -6.54
CA ASP A 598 -30.29 -1.73 -7.93
C ASP A 598 -30.15 -0.26 -8.40
N GLU A 599 -31.08 0.62 -7.99
CA GLU A 599 -31.04 2.06 -8.28
C GLU A 599 -29.86 2.75 -7.57
N ILE A 600 -29.57 2.41 -6.31
CA ILE A 600 -28.39 2.91 -5.58
C ILE A 600 -27.11 2.46 -6.29
N ASP A 601 -27.01 1.19 -6.68
CA ASP A 601 -25.85 0.66 -7.39
C ASP A 601 -25.64 1.34 -8.75
N TYR A 602 -26.73 1.58 -9.49
CA TYR A 602 -26.72 2.36 -10.73
C TYR A 602 -26.25 3.80 -10.50
N LEU A 603 -26.79 4.50 -9.49
CA LEU A 603 -26.42 5.88 -9.16
C LEU A 603 -24.98 6.03 -8.64
N LYS A 604 -24.45 4.98 -7.99
CA LYS A 604 -23.03 4.83 -7.61
C LYS A 604 -22.10 4.57 -8.80
N GLY A 605 -22.65 4.46 -10.02
CA GLY A 605 -21.86 4.29 -11.24
C GLY A 605 -21.45 2.84 -11.53
N LYS A 606 -22.01 1.85 -10.82
CA LYS A 606 -21.83 0.44 -11.16
C LYS A 606 -22.86 0.07 -12.23
N LYS A 607 -22.41 0.01 -13.50
CA LYS A 607 -23.20 -0.63 -14.56
C LYS A 607 -23.55 -2.06 -14.13
N ALA A 608 -24.83 -2.33 -13.92
CA ALA A 608 -25.35 -3.68 -13.74
C ALA A 608 -25.28 -4.45 -15.08
N ALA A 609 -24.65 -5.62 -15.05
CA ALA A 609 -25.16 -6.83 -15.68
C ALA A 609 -24.54 -8.09 -15.05
N PHE A 610 -25.41 -8.86 -14.38
CA PHE A 610 -25.63 -10.30 -14.64
C PHE A 610 -24.42 -11.25 -14.51
N SER A 611 -24.03 -11.59 -13.28
CA SER A 611 -23.31 -12.86 -13.06
C SER A 611 -24.29 -14.04 -13.12
N PRO A 612 -24.02 -15.13 -13.87
CA PRO A 612 -24.90 -16.30 -13.98
C PRO A 612 -25.17 -17.06 -12.66
N PHE A 613 -24.54 -16.64 -11.56
CA PHE A 613 -24.52 -17.36 -10.28
C PHE A 613 -25.23 -16.61 -9.15
N ALA A 614 -26.23 -15.78 -9.45
CA ALA A 614 -27.00 -15.01 -8.46
C ALA A 614 -27.97 -15.84 -7.59
N ALA A 615 -27.78 -17.16 -7.47
CA ALA A 615 -28.62 -18.00 -6.63
C ALA A 615 -28.14 -17.97 -5.16
N LEU A 616 -29.10 -17.92 -4.24
CA LEU A 616 -28.90 -17.90 -2.77
C LEU A 616 -28.01 -19.07 -2.29
N PRO A 617 -27.09 -18.82 -1.33
CA PRO A 617 -26.09 -19.79 -0.90
C PRO A 617 -26.68 -20.80 0.07
N ASP A 618 -27.49 -21.75 -0.41
CA ASP A 618 -27.96 -22.86 0.44
C ASP A 618 -27.99 -24.24 -0.25
N GLN A 619 -27.44 -24.38 -1.46
CA GLN A 619 -27.38 -25.69 -2.14
C GLN A 619 -26.01 -26.03 -2.77
N ILE A 620 -24.90 -25.64 -2.12
CA ILE A 620 -23.54 -25.91 -2.64
C ILE A 620 -23.11 -27.38 -2.44
N LYS A 621 -23.84 -28.20 -1.68
CA LYS A 621 -23.41 -29.59 -1.44
C LYS A 621 -23.59 -30.53 -2.65
N ASN A 622 -24.42 -30.20 -3.64
CA ASN A 622 -24.73 -31.10 -4.77
C ASN A 622 -24.29 -30.61 -6.16
N ILE A 623 -23.70 -29.42 -6.29
CA ILE A 623 -23.28 -28.88 -7.61
C ILE A 623 -21.82 -29.24 -7.93
N ILE A 624 -20.96 -29.43 -6.92
CA ILE A 624 -19.53 -29.73 -7.12
C ILE A 624 -19.32 -31.09 -7.81
N HIS A 625 -20.29 -32.00 -7.75
CA HIS A 625 -20.17 -33.32 -8.41
C HIS A 625 -20.67 -33.37 -9.87
N LYS A 626 -21.29 -32.32 -10.41
CA LYS A 626 -21.92 -32.40 -11.74
C LYS A 626 -21.28 -31.57 -12.85
N GLU A 627 -20.47 -30.55 -12.53
CA GLU A 627 -20.06 -29.54 -13.52
C GLU A 627 -18.53 -29.39 -13.71
N LEU A 628 -17.68 -30.07 -12.95
CA LEU A 628 -16.24 -30.05 -13.22
C LEU A 628 -15.84 -31.26 -14.06
N PRO A 629 -15.32 -31.08 -15.30
CA PRO A 629 -15.02 -32.17 -16.21
C PRO A 629 -13.65 -32.78 -15.85
N PHE A 630 -13.49 -33.23 -14.61
CA PHE A 630 -12.25 -33.81 -14.09
C PHE A 630 -11.76 -34.96 -14.96
N VAL A 631 -12.69 -35.75 -15.49
CA VAL A 631 -12.41 -36.85 -16.43
C VAL A 631 -11.84 -36.33 -17.76
N TRP A 632 -12.36 -35.24 -18.30
CA TRP A 632 -11.87 -34.68 -19.57
C TRP A 632 -10.49 -34.03 -19.43
N ILE A 633 -10.24 -33.36 -18.30
CA ILE A 633 -8.91 -32.83 -17.98
C ILE A 633 -7.90 -33.96 -17.89
N LEU A 634 -8.26 -35.07 -17.24
CA LEU A 634 -7.40 -36.23 -17.09
C LEU A 634 -7.15 -36.95 -18.43
N ILE A 635 -8.17 -37.05 -19.29
CA ILE A 635 -8.03 -37.57 -20.67
C ILE A 635 -7.10 -36.67 -21.50
N PHE A 636 -7.23 -35.35 -21.40
CA PHE A 636 -6.38 -34.41 -22.13
C PHE A 636 -4.92 -34.51 -21.68
N LEU A 637 -4.68 -34.62 -20.37
CA LEU A 637 -3.34 -34.76 -19.81
C LEU A 637 -2.69 -36.10 -20.22
N LEU A 638 -3.47 -37.18 -20.26
CA LEU A 638 -3.03 -38.48 -20.77
C LEU A 638 -2.68 -38.42 -22.27
N LEU A 639 -3.53 -37.77 -23.08
CA LEU A 639 -3.29 -37.60 -24.52
C LEU A 639 -2.01 -36.80 -24.77
N PHE A 640 -1.80 -35.73 -24.02
CA PHE A 640 -0.58 -34.92 -24.10
C PHE A 640 0.67 -35.74 -23.76
N ALA A 641 0.63 -36.55 -22.71
CA ALA A 641 1.74 -37.42 -22.33
C ALA A 641 2.08 -38.45 -23.43
N VAL A 642 1.06 -39.06 -24.05
CA VAL A 642 1.24 -40.02 -25.16
C VAL A 642 1.84 -39.34 -26.39
N LEU A 643 1.36 -38.14 -26.76
CA LEU A 643 1.89 -37.38 -27.88
C LEU A 643 3.34 -36.93 -27.63
N ALA A 644 3.65 -36.46 -26.43
CA ALA A 644 5.01 -36.09 -26.04
C ALA A 644 5.95 -37.30 -26.12
N PHE A 645 5.54 -38.46 -25.60
CA PHE A 645 6.32 -39.69 -25.67
C PHE A 645 6.53 -40.17 -27.12
N ALA A 646 5.49 -40.15 -27.96
CA ALA A 646 5.58 -40.51 -29.36
C ALA A 646 6.52 -39.57 -30.12
N GLY A 647 6.44 -38.25 -29.87
CA GLY A 647 7.34 -37.25 -30.44
C GLY A 647 8.80 -37.51 -30.06
N LEU A 648 9.06 -37.78 -28.77
CA LEU A 648 10.40 -38.11 -28.27
C LEU A 648 10.94 -39.40 -28.90
N LYS A 649 10.10 -40.43 -29.05
CA LYS A 649 10.47 -41.70 -29.68
C LYS A 649 10.82 -41.53 -31.16
N ILE A 650 10.06 -40.73 -31.90
CA ILE A 650 10.35 -40.41 -33.31
C ILE A 650 11.65 -39.63 -33.43
N MET A 651 11.87 -38.64 -32.55
CA MET A 651 13.10 -37.85 -32.54
C MET A 651 14.32 -38.73 -32.25
N LEU A 652 14.25 -39.60 -31.23
CA LEU A 652 15.30 -40.56 -30.88
C LEU A 652 15.60 -41.52 -32.03
N ASN A 653 14.58 -42.10 -32.66
CA ASN A 653 14.78 -43.04 -33.77
C ASN A 653 15.38 -42.35 -35.02
N LYS A 654 15.02 -41.09 -35.29
CA LYS A 654 15.69 -40.29 -36.34
C LYS A 654 17.16 -40.04 -35.99
N ASN A 655 17.46 -39.74 -34.74
CA ASN A 655 18.83 -39.48 -34.28
C ASN A 655 19.69 -40.76 -34.30
N GLU A 656 19.09 -41.90 -33.95
CA GLU A 656 19.72 -43.22 -34.00
C GLU A 656 20.05 -43.62 -35.44
N ASN A 657 19.09 -43.49 -36.37
CA ASN A 657 19.34 -43.75 -37.79
C ASN A 657 20.39 -42.81 -38.39
N ALA A 658 20.39 -41.52 -38.04
CA ALA A 658 21.40 -40.57 -38.49
C ALA A 658 22.80 -40.88 -37.91
N SER A 659 22.86 -41.43 -36.70
CA SER A 659 24.11 -41.83 -36.04
C SER A 659 24.65 -43.15 -36.59
N LEU A 660 23.78 -44.14 -36.84
CA LEU A 660 24.13 -45.44 -37.40
C LEU A 660 24.45 -45.40 -38.90
N ALA A 661 23.85 -44.47 -39.66
CA ALA A 661 24.17 -44.26 -41.08
C ALA A 661 25.66 -43.92 -41.31
N LYS A 662 26.36 -43.33 -40.33
CA LYS A 662 27.81 -43.06 -40.40
C LYS A 662 28.68 -44.33 -40.34
N PHE A 663 28.12 -45.46 -39.91
CA PHE A 663 28.86 -46.72 -39.72
C PHE A 663 28.42 -47.84 -40.67
N ASN A 664 27.49 -47.58 -41.60
CA ASN A 664 26.88 -48.60 -42.45
C ASN A 664 27.78 -49.11 -43.61
N ASN A 665 29.01 -48.59 -43.74
CA ASN A 665 29.98 -48.96 -44.79
C ASN A 665 31.38 -49.28 -44.22
N VAL A 666 31.48 -49.80 -43.00
CA VAL A 666 32.78 -50.14 -42.38
C VAL A 666 33.32 -51.51 -42.84
N ILE A 667 32.51 -52.33 -43.53
CA ILE A 667 32.99 -53.56 -44.17
C ILE A 667 32.44 -53.63 -45.60
N ALA A 668 33.15 -53.05 -46.55
CA ALA A 668 32.97 -53.28 -47.98
C ALA A 668 34.12 -54.16 -48.49
N ALA A 669 33.81 -55.22 -49.23
CA ALA A 669 34.81 -56.04 -49.90
C ALA A 669 35.54 -55.21 -50.98
N PRO A 670 36.88 -55.27 -51.09
CA PRO A 670 37.62 -54.42 -52.01
C PRO A 670 37.27 -54.71 -53.48
N SER A 671 36.98 -53.66 -54.24
CA SER A 671 36.52 -53.71 -55.64
C SER A 671 37.64 -53.61 -56.68
N GLU A 672 38.91 -53.74 -56.29
CA GLU A 672 40.04 -53.75 -57.26
C GLU A 672 41.01 -54.90 -56.98
N GLN A 673 41.13 -55.80 -57.97
CA GLN A 673 42.19 -56.81 -58.02
C GLN A 673 43.47 -56.14 -58.53
N ALA A 674 44.53 -56.13 -57.71
CA ALA A 674 45.83 -55.62 -58.10
C ALA A 674 46.47 -56.52 -59.16
N HIS A 675 46.62 -56.05 -60.39
CA HIS A 675 47.45 -56.68 -61.42
C HIS A 675 48.87 -56.13 -61.35
N ILE A 676 49.83 -56.99 -61.01
CA ILE A 676 51.27 -56.67 -61.05
C ILE A 676 51.81 -57.11 -62.41
N THR A 677 52.20 -56.15 -63.24
CA THR A 677 52.92 -56.42 -64.50
C THR A 677 54.41 -56.29 -64.24
N ILE A 678 55.14 -57.42 -64.29
CA ILE A 678 56.59 -57.46 -64.13
C ILE A 678 57.23 -57.32 -65.51
N LEU A 679 57.98 -56.23 -65.74
CA LEU A 679 58.86 -56.07 -66.89
C LEU A 679 60.28 -56.50 -66.47
N LEU A 680 60.81 -57.53 -67.14
CA LEU A 680 62.20 -57.98 -67.03
C LEU A 680 63.05 -57.31 -68.13
N PRO A 681 64.37 -57.11 -67.88
CA PRO A 681 65.22 -56.14 -68.60
C PRO A 681 65.45 -56.42 -70.08
#